data_AF-D5EUC8-F1
#
_entry.id   AF-D5EUC8-F1
#
_cell.length_a   1.000
_cell.length_b   1.000
_cell.length_c   1.000
_cell.angle_alpha   90.00
_cell.angle_beta   90.00
_cell.angle_gamma   90.00
#
_symmetry.space_group_name_H-M   'P 1'
#
loop_
_entity.id
_entity.type
_entity.pdbx_description
1 polymer ?
#
loop_
_entity_poly.entity_id
_entity_poly.type
_entity_poly.pdbx_seq_one_letter_code
_entity_poly.pdbx_strand_id
1 'polypeptide(L)'
;MTACSPEKFDGADPNGIPSVSGVDFNISVDQETNQMIANYTPQPGTYPIWIINGNTYSTLQEVGFQNPEAGTYTIDMKLGNRNGFSQGVISKTFTFNETKIDYSADFRRICDKEWRIANKEQGHLGCGPAGTAATEWWSAAPNDKKDFGVYDDRITFTATTRKGGSYTYNAGADGNTYVNKGVTKWNTQNDNADVDVAVGNQTSSWSFEIYDWEDAEGNVTKQTYIQLADNTAFPYISSDAQYENPKFRIETLTATKLVLVYDAPDRGIAWRYILTSAPDERLVEEQGFDANSDFNLWKGITPNATFYFNPGWGTERTGEMEAGYTGGNNDYTVTVPDACSDRWQAQFHLHTDLNLKAGTNYDFSVIFNADKDIDGVTVKLTDEADADAIIDVADVNLKAGQDIVFWQSDIAGKDLSKVKLVFDFGHATGATKINVSNVVIKDHANDDGTIVSGGGEEGEKPVMDWNYESGANLWKAVDDGTVASEFAYWFADDSWTQITSPVCTHSGDTYELTMPDGIGGSQWQGQFHIDTKLTASASKAYNFYCVLEADNDCAGVTFKLTDGGDSNFLLEERIPVKADEPLIVKREGLTLKDGADADQLRMFFDFGGTPAGTHVKISKIYLEEAVVLNYDDASNLWKGVDDGSVKSTFAYWFANDAWTELANQPVATRNGDTVELTLPEGMGGSQWQGQFHIDTELTAKANKEYHFQVVVTADADCPGVTIKLTDSGDSNFFCEGRHDIKADEPYTFTLKNATLKEGTDASAIRLFFDFGGSTPGTKVKISKIVFKEA
;
A
#
# COMPACT_ATOMS: atom_id res chain seq x y z
N MET A 1 -67.88 -35.62 35.53
CA MET A 1 -67.52 -35.62 34.10
C MET A 1 -68.53 -34.77 33.38
N THR A 2 -68.16 -33.53 33.04
CA THR A 2 -68.97 -32.64 32.20
C THR A 2 -68.25 -32.60 30.86
N ALA A 3 -68.83 -33.19 29.83
CA ALA A 3 -68.27 -33.23 28.50
C ALA A 3 -68.53 -31.88 27.80
N CYS A 4 -67.47 -31.24 27.31
CA CYS A 4 -67.57 -30.09 26.41
C CYS A 4 -68.12 -30.56 25.05
N SER A 5 -69.15 -29.89 24.54
CA SER A 5 -69.62 -30.07 23.16
C SER A 5 -68.51 -29.67 22.17
N PRO A 6 -68.31 -30.41 21.06
CA PRO A 6 -67.29 -30.06 20.07
C PRO A 6 -67.61 -28.72 19.42
N GLU A 7 -66.63 -27.80 19.42
CA GLU A 7 -66.68 -26.59 18.60
C GLU A 7 -66.74 -27.00 17.13
N LYS A 8 -67.77 -26.52 16.43
CA LYS A 8 -67.93 -26.76 14.99
C LYS A 8 -66.98 -25.83 14.25
N PHE A 9 -65.87 -26.37 13.75
CA PHE A 9 -65.02 -25.66 12.79
C PHE A 9 -65.70 -25.69 11.42
N ASP A 10 -66.34 -24.59 11.01
CA ASP A 10 -66.75 -24.42 9.62
C ASP A 10 -65.48 -24.22 8.78
N GLY A 11 -65.18 -25.16 7.87
CA GLY A 11 -64.02 -25.09 6.96
C GLY A 11 -64.16 -23.98 5.91
N ALA A 12 -63.13 -23.82 5.07
CA ALA A 12 -63.15 -22.83 3.99
C ALA A 12 -64.31 -23.09 2.99
N ASP A 13 -65.08 -22.04 2.67
CA ASP A 13 -66.15 -22.09 1.67
C ASP A 13 -65.65 -21.51 0.33
N PRO A 14 -65.56 -22.32 -0.75
CA PRO A 14 -65.14 -21.84 -2.06
C PRO A 14 -65.97 -20.68 -2.61
N ASN A 15 -67.24 -20.55 -2.20
CA ASN A 15 -68.11 -19.44 -2.61
C ASN A 15 -67.86 -18.15 -1.80
N GLY A 16 -67.08 -18.24 -0.71
CA GLY A 16 -66.72 -17.13 0.16
C GLY A 16 -65.38 -16.47 -0.17
N ILE A 17 -64.73 -16.83 -1.29
CA ILE A 17 -63.50 -16.19 -1.77
C ILE A 17 -63.80 -14.74 -2.20
N PRO A 18 -62.98 -13.75 -1.80
CA PRO A 18 -63.24 -12.36 -2.12
C PRO A 18 -62.99 -12.07 -3.61
N SER A 19 -63.74 -11.12 -4.17
CA SER A 19 -63.58 -10.64 -5.55
C SER A 19 -62.92 -9.26 -5.58
N VAL A 20 -62.01 -9.05 -6.52
CA VAL A 20 -61.41 -7.73 -6.80
C VAL A 20 -62.28 -6.86 -7.71
N SER A 21 -63.46 -7.35 -8.13
CA SER A 21 -64.37 -6.57 -8.99
C SER A 21 -64.83 -5.30 -8.29
N GLY A 22 -64.56 -4.14 -8.90
CA GLY A 22 -64.92 -2.82 -8.35
C GLY A 22 -64.03 -2.36 -7.19
N VAL A 23 -62.90 -3.04 -6.96
CA VAL A 23 -61.88 -2.67 -5.99
C VAL A 23 -60.78 -1.89 -6.71
N ASP A 24 -60.27 -0.85 -6.06
CA ASP A 24 -59.10 -0.10 -6.52
C ASP A 24 -58.25 0.34 -5.31
N PHE A 25 -57.00 0.69 -5.55
CA PHE A 25 -56.09 1.22 -4.52
C PHE A 25 -55.34 2.45 -5.03
N ASN A 26 -54.87 3.29 -4.12
CA ASN A 26 -54.13 4.50 -4.47
C ASN A 26 -52.63 4.26 -4.38
N ILE A 27 -51.88 4.96 -5.23
CA ILE A 27 -50.41 5.02 -5.20
C ILE A 27 -50.02 6.49 -5.12
N SER A 28 -49.17 6.83 -4.17
CA SER A 28 -48.38 8.07 -4.18
C SER A 28 -46.92 7.74 -4.41
N VAL A 29 -46.22 8.63 -5.11
CA VAL A 29 -44.78 8.50 -5.35
C VAL A 29 -44.13 9.81 -4.96
N ASP A 30 -43.22 9.74 -4.01
CA ASP A 30 -42.29 10.79 -3.68
C ASP A 30 -41.04 10.65 -4.56
N GLN A 31 -40.85 11.64 -5.44
CA GLN A 31 -39.72 11.71 -6.36
C GLN A 31 -38.46 12.28 -5.72
N GLU A 32 -38.54 12.90 -4.54
CA GLU A 32 -37.36 13.40 -3.83
C GLU A 32 -36.62 12.23 -3.17
N THR A 33 -37.36 11.33 -2.53
CA THR A 33 -36.81 10.18 -1.79
C THR A 33 -36.84 8.85 -2.56
N ASN A 34 -37.40 8.84 -3.78
CA ASN A 34 -37.78 7.64 -4.53
C ASN A 34 -38.55 6.62 -3.67
N GLN A 35 -39.59 7.10 -2.99
CA GLN A 35 -40.47 6.26 -2.19
C GLN A 35 -41.87 6.20 -2.80
N MET A 36 -42.38 5.00 -2.98
CA MET A 36 -43.77 4.73 -3.34
C MET A 36 -44.54 4.28 -2.10
N ILE A 37 -45.75 4.81 -1.91
CA ILE A 37 -46.70 4.33 -0.91
C ILE A 37 -47.98 3.91 -1.63
N ALA A 38 -48.43 2.68 -1.40
CA ALA A 38 -49.71 2.18 -1.85
C ALA A 38 -50.63 1.94 -0.66
N ASN A 39 -51.87 2.40 -0.76
CA ASN A 39 -52.85 2.27 0.31
C ASN A 39 -54.20 1.74 -0.19
N TYR A 40 -54.76 0.84 0.60
CA TYR A 40 -56.06 0.24 0.37
C TYR A 40 -56.84 0.15 1.68
N THR A 41 -58.10 0.60 1.66
CA THR A 41 -59.03 0.42 2.78
C THR A 41 -59.81 -0.89 2.59
N PRO A 42 -59.59 -1.92 3.42
CA PRO A 42 -60.21 -3.22 3.19
C PRO A 42 -61.72 -3.21 3.38
N GLN A 43 -62.41 -3.96 2.51
CA GLN A 43 -63.82 -4.29 2.76
C GLN A 43 -63.94 -5.16 4.02
N PRO A 44 -65.07 -5.09 4.75
CA PRO A 44 -65.26 -5.90 5.97
C PRO A 44 -64.93 -7.38 5.75
N GLY A 45 -64.03 -7.91 6.59
CA GLY A 45 -63.62 -9.32 6.53
C GLY A 45 -62.58 -9.66 5.45
N THR A 46 -61.98 -8.66 4.79
CA THR A 46 -60.91 -8.86 3.80
C THR A 46 -59.62 -8.15 4.23
N TYR A 47 -58.49 -8.54 3.63
CA TYR A 47 -57.20 -7.86 3.74
C TYR A 47 -56.47 -7.89 2.38
N PRO A 48 -55.62 -6.91 2.06
CA PRO A 48 -54.85 -6.92 0.82
C PRO A 48 -53.71 -7.93 0.89
N ILE A 49 -53.27 -8.40 -0.27
CA ILE A 49 -52.03 -9.13 -0.47
C ILE A 49 -51.30 -8.40 -1.59
N TRP A 50 -50.28 -7.65 -1.24
CA TRP A 50 -49.43 -6.88 -2.15
C TRP A 50 -48.32 -7.76 -2.69
N ILE A 51 -48.01 -7.58 -3.98
CA ILE A 51 -46.84 -8.15 -4.65
C ILE A 51 -46.19 -7.01 -5.41
N ILE A 52 -45.09 -6.47 -4.89
CA ILE A 52 -44.38 -5.33 -5.47
C ILE A 52 -43.17 -5.88 -6.21
N ASN A 53 -43.04 -5.48 -7.48
CA ASN A 53 -41.98 -5.89 -8.40
C ASN A 53 -41.75 -7.42 -8.48
N GLY A 54 -42.80 -8.20 -8.23
CA GLY A 54 -42.78 -9.68 -8.28
C GLY A 54 -42.14 -10.40 -7.08
N ASN A 55 -41.45 -9.70 -6.18
CA ASN A 55 -40.63 -10.32 -5.12
C ASN A 55 -40.89 -9.79 -3.70
N THR A 56 -41.52 -8.62 -3.54
CA THR A 56 -41.83 -8.06 -2.22
C THR A 56 -43.30 -8.27 -1.87
N TYR A 57 -43.58 -8.83 -0.69
CA TYR A 57 -44.94 -9.20 -0.27
C TYR A 57 -45.36 -8.51 1.03
N SER A 58 -46.62 -8.08 1.12
CA SER A 58 -47.18 -7.49 2.35
C SER A 58 -48.70 -7.72 2.45
N THR A 59 -49.21 -7.80 3.67
CA THR A 59 -50.67 -7.84 3.94
C THR A 59 -51.18 -6.61 4.70
N LEU A 60 -50.34 -5.58 4.84
CA LEU A 60 -50.71 -4.34 5.53
C LEU A 60 -51.66 -3.50 4.66
N GLN A 61 -52.47 -2.65 5.30
CA GLN A 61 -53.39 -1.74 4.58
C GLN A 61 -52.64 -0.69 3.76
N GLU A 62 -51.45 -0.31 4.24
CA GLU A 62 -50.51 0.60 3.58
C GLU A 62 -49.17 -0.13 3.42
N VAL A 63 -48.55 -0.01 2.26
CA VAL A 63 -47.25 -0.60 1.96
C VAL A 63 -46.36 0.44 1.29
N GLY A 64 -45.10 0.48 1.71
CA GLY A 64 -44.07 1.31 1.09
C GLY A 64 -43.11 0.49 0.24
N PHE A 65 -42.56 1.10 -0.80
CA PHE A 65 -41.45 0.57 -1.58
C PHE A 65 -40.49 1.71 -1.92
N GLN A 66 -39.20 1.52 -1.68
CA GLN A 66 -38.18 2.51 -1.99
C GLN A 66 -37.14 1.88 -2.92
N ASN A 67 -36.73 2.60 -3.97
CA ASN A 67 -35.61 2.18 -4.80
C ASN A 67 -34.81 3.41 -5.24
N PRO A 68 -33.52 3.50 -4.93
CA PRO A 68 -32.71 4.62 -5.39
C PRO A 68 -32.55 4.69 -6.91
N GLU A 69 -32.92 3.66 -7.67
CA GLU A 69 -32.84 3.66 -9.15
C GLU A 69 -34.10 4.22 -9.84
N ALA A 70 -33.88 5.06 -10.86
CA ALA A 70 -34.94 5.44 -11.80
C ALA A 70 -35.48 4.20 -12.52
N GLY A 71 -36.78 4.19 -12.78
CA GLY A 71 -37.41 3.08 -13.50
C GLY A 71 -38.90 3.01 -13.29
N THR A 72 -39.55 2.17 -14.09
CA THR A 72 -40.96 1.83 -13.92
C THR A 72 -41.08 0.46 -13.26
N TYR A 73 -41.82 0.42 -12.17
CA TYR A 73 -42.02 -0.77 -11.34
C TYR A 73 -43.49 -1.16 -11.32
N THR A 74 -43.75 -2.43 -10.99
CA THR A 74 -45.11 -2.98 -10.89
C THR A 74 -45.53 -3.17 -9.44
N ILE A 75 -46.83 -3.03 -9.18
CA ILE A 75 -47.47 -3.44 -7.94
C ILE A 75 -48.79 -4.13 -8.24
N ASP A 76 -48.92 -5.35 -7.75
CA ASP A 76 -50.11 -6.17 -7.84
C ASP A 76 -50.79 -6.27 -6.48
N MET A 77 -52.12 -6.26 -6.46
CA MET A 77 -52.93 -6.50 -5.28
C MET A 77 -53.93 -7.62 -5.50
N LYS A 78 -53.96 -8.58 -4.57
CA LYS A 78 -55.05 -9.56 -4.40
C LYS A 78 -55.78 -9.27 -3.08
N LEU A 79 -56.98 -9.83 -2.92
CA LEU A 79 -57.72 -9.80 -1.66
C LEU A 79 -57.71 -11.17 -1.00
N GLY A 80 -57.46 -11.22 0.31
CA GLY A 80 -57.55 -12.41 1.13
C GLY A 80 -58.68 -12.33 2.15
N ASN A 81 -59.23 -13.49 2.52
CA ASN A 81 -60.06 -13.68 3.70
C ASN A 81 -59.91 -15.12 4.24
N ARG A 82 -60.77 -15.54 5.19
CA ARG A 82 -60.74 -16.89 5.77
C ARG A 82 -60.94 -18.04 4.77
N ASN A 83 -61.52 -17.77 3.60
CA ASN A 83 -61.87 -18.76 2.59
C ASN A 83 -60.83 -18.88 1.47
N GLY A 84 -59.84 -17.98 1.41
CA GLY A 84 -58.80 -17.97 0.38
C GLY A 84 -58.49 -16.57 -0.16
N PHE A 85 -57.85 -16.52 -1.33
CA PHE A 85 -57.49 -15.28 -2.03
C PHE A 85 -58.19 -15.15 -3.38
N SER A 86 -58.39 -13.92 -3.81
CA SER A 86 -59.04 -13.59 -5.07
C SER A 86 -58.33 -14.23 -6.26
N GLN A 87 -59.12 -14.74 -7.21
CA GLN A 87 -58.60 -15.26 -8.47
C GLN A 87 -58.14 -14.13 -9.41
N GLY A 88 -58.79 -12.96 -9.31
CA GLY A 88 -58.35 -11.75 -10.01
C GLY A 88 -57.25 -11.01 -9.26
N VAL A 89 -56.49 -10.22 -10.01
CA VAL A 89 -55.42 -9.33 -9.55
C VAL A 89 -55.68 -7.92 -10.06
N ILE A 90 -55.35 -6.90 -9.26
CA ILE A 90 -55.30 -5.51 -9.71
C ILE A 90 -53.84 -5.15 -9.87
N SER A 91 -53.41 -4.82 -11.08
CA SER A 91 -52.02 -4.46 -11.40
C SER A 91 -51.92 -2.99 -11.75
N LYS A 92 -50.97 -2.29 -11.13
CA LYS A 92 -50.62 -0.90 -11.43
C LYS A 92 -49.11 -0.75 -11.60
N THR A 93 -48.70 0.35 -12.21
CA THR A 93 -47.28 0.73 -12.35
C THR A 93 -47.03 2.06 -11.66
N PHE A 94 -45.81 2.26 -11.16
CA PHE A 94 -45.31 3.54 -10.67
C PHE A 94 -43.89 3.78 -11.20
N THR A 95 -43.46 5.04 -11.28
CA THR A 95 -42.16 5.41 -11.87
C THR A 95 -41.37 6.30 -10.93
N PHE A 96 -40.10 5.98 -10.74
CA PHE A 96 -39.10 6.90 -10.19
C PHE A 96 -38.37 7.57 -11.36
N ASN A 97 -38.36 8.90 -11.41
CA ASN A 97 -37.87 9.66 -12.56
C ASN A 97 -36.35 9.75 -12.62
N GLU A 98 -35.69 9.68 -11.45
CA GLU A 98 -34.25 9.92 -11.33
C GLU A 98 -33.60 8.89 -10.39
N THR A 99 -32.39 8.47 -10.75
CA THR A 99 -31.54 7.70 -9.84
C THR A 99 -30.99 8.65 -8.78
N LYS A 100 -31.14 8.30 -7.50
CA LYS A 100 -30.70 9.09 -6.34
C LYS A 100 -29.29 8.72 -5.86
N ILE A 101 -28.66 7.75 -6.52
CA ILE A 101 -27.26 7.40 -6.28
C ILE A 101 -26.38 8.41 -7.00
N ASP A 102 -25.50 9.06 -6.26
CA ASP A 102 -24.48 9.93 -6.80
C ASP A 102 -23.16 9.15 -6.95
N TYR A 103 -22.84 8.77 -8.18
CA TYR A 103 -21.59 8.09 -8.53
C TYR A 103 -20.44 9.08 -8.82
N SER A 104 -20.59 10.39 -8.56
CA SER A 104 -19.58 11.37 -8.95
C SER A 104 -18.21 11.10 -8.33
N ALA A 105 -18.17 10.66 -7.06
CA ALA A 105 -16.92 10.26 -6.41
C ALA A 105 -16.31 9.00 -7.06
N ASP A 106 -17.14 8.01 -7.39
CA ASP A 106 -16.69 6.78 -8.02
C ASP A 106 -16.20 7.01 -9.45
N PHE A 107 -16.84 7.92 -10.19
CA PHE A 107 -16.36 8.35 -11.50
C PHE A 107 -15.01 9.04 -11.43
N ARG A 108 -14.76 9.93 -10.45
CA ARG A 108 -13.43 10.53 -10.27
C ARG A 108 -12.36 9.47 -9.98
N ARG A 109 -12.72 8.42 -9.25
CA ARG A 109 -11.81 7.32 -8.93
C ARG A 109 -11.51 6.46 -10.16
N ILE A 110 -12.52 6.06 -10.93
CA ILE A 110 -12.37 5.04 -11.98
C ILE A 110 -12.14 5.59 -13.40
N CYS A 111 -12.71 6.74 -13.75
CA CYS A 111 -12.78 7.20 -15.13
C CYS A 111 -11.51 7.90 -15.61
N ASP A 112 -11.33 7.90 -16.93
CA ASP A 112 -10.32 8.66 -17.68
C ASP A 112 -8.88 8.37 -17.23
N LYS A 113 -8.67 7.14 -16.77
CA LYS A 113 -7.40 6.55 -16.36
C LYS A 113 -7.16 5.26 -17.12
N GLU A 114 -5.90 4.93 -17.30
CA GLU A 114 -5.50 3.63 -17.80
C GLU A 114 -5.31 2.67 -16.62
N TRP A 115 -6.02 1.54 -16.66
CA TRP A 115 -5.97 0.50 -15.64
C TRP A 115 -5.30 -0.75 -16.22
N ARG A 116 -4.49 -1.42 -15.41
CA ARG A 116 -3.87 -2.71 -15.73
C ARG A 116 -3.91 -3.64 -14.52
N ILE A 117 -3.67 -4.93 -14.73
CA ILE A 117 -3.53 -5.88 -13.61
C ILE A 117 -2.35 -5.45 -12.72
N ALA A 118 -2.59 -5.37 -11.41
CA ALA A 118 -1.59 -4.97 -10.41
C ALA A 118 -0.61 -6.12 -10.11
N ASN A 119 0.20 -6.51 -11.10
CA ASN A 119 1.11 -7.66 -11.08
C ASN A 119 2.01 -7.76 -9.85
N LYS A 120 2.41 -6.63 -9.25
CA LYS A 120 3.25 -6.58 -8.05
C LYS A 120 2.50 -6.94 -6.75
N GLU A 121 1.17 -6.89 -6.74
CA GLU A 121 0.39 -7.23 -5.54
C GLU A 121 0.18 -8.73 -5.37
N GLN A 122 0.31 -9.23 -4.13
CA GLN A 122 -0.06 -10.60 -3.80
C GLN A 122 -1.57 -10.82 -4.02
N GLY A 123 -1.94 -11.89 -4.73
CA GLY A 123 -3.32 -12.23 -5.02
C GLY A 123 -3.99 -11.28 -6.01
N HIS A 124 -3.21 -10.60 -6.85
CA HIS A 124 -3.74 -9.74 -7.92
C HIS A 124 -4.62 -10.51 -8.91
N LEU A 125 -4.36 -11.80 -9.09
CA LEU A 125 -5.30 -12.76 -9.64
C LEU A 125 -5.53 -13.86 -8.60
N GLY A 126 -6.76 -14.36 -8.52
CA GLY A 126 -7.10 -15.43 -7.57
C GLY A 126 -8.40 -16.13 -7.91
N CYS A 127 -8.63 -17.26 -7.26
CA CYS A 127 -9.95 -17.90 -7.25
C CYS A 127 -10.28 -18.57 -5.91
N GLY A 128 -11.56 -18.73 -5.66
CA GLY A 128 -12.11 -19.32 -4.44
C GLY A 128 -13.60 -19.66 -4.56
N PRO A 129 -14.25 -20.05 -3.46
CA PRO A 129 -15.68 -20.27 -3.42
C PRO A 129 -16.49 -19.00 -3.79
N ALA A 130 -17.68 -19.17 -4.34
CA ALA A 130 -18.59 -18.03 -4.56
C ALA A 130 -19.00 -17.38 -3.24
N GLY A 131 -19.20 -16.06 -3.25
CA GLY A 131 -19.53 -15.31 -2.05
C GLY A 131 -18.34 -14.99 -1.12
N THR A 132 -17.09 -15.17 -1.59
CA THR A 132 -15.87 -14.77 -0.87
C THR A 132 -15.07 -13.71 -1.64
N ALA A 133 -13.90 -13.34 -1.11
CA ALA A 133 -12.93 -12.48 -1.78
C ALA A 133 -12.12 -13.19 -2.90
N ALA A 134 -12.38 -14.49 -3.11
CA ALA A 134 -11.86 -15.34 -4.18
C ALA A 134 -10.32 -15.48 -4.21
N THR A 135 -9.72 -15.89 -3.09
CA THR A 135 -8.26 -16.17 -2.98
C THR A 135 -7.93 -17.50 -2.30
N GLU A 136 -8.95 -18.25 -1.86
CA GLU A 136 -8.81 -19.40 -0.97
C GLU A 136 -8.31 -20.66 -1.69
N TRP A 137 -8.59 -20.80 -3.00
CA TRP A 137 -8.13 -21.95 -3.79
C TRP A 137 -6.84 -21.65 -4.54
N TRP A 138 -6.69 -20.43 -5.02
CA TRP A 138 -5.46 -19.96 -5.64
C TRP A 138 -5.32 -18.44 -5.49
N SER A 139 -4.08 -17.99 -5.29
CA SER A 139 -3.69 -16.59 -5.13
C SER A 139 -2.33 -16.40 -5.81
N ALA A 140 -2.29 -15.62 -6.88
CA ALA A 140 -1.07 -15.37 -7.66
C ALA A 140 -0.02 -14.67 -6.80
N ALA A 141 1.21 -15.20 -6.78
CA ALA A 141 2.35 -14.45 -6.23
C ALA A 141 2.64 -13.22 -7.11
N PRO A 142 3.33 -12.18 -6.60
CA PRO A 142 3.79 -11.07 -7.43
C PRO A 142 4.50 -11.57 -8.69
N ASN A 143 4.09 -11.04 -9.85
CA ASN A 143 4.61 -11.35 -11.18
C ASN A 143 4.45 -12.82 -11.66
N ASP A 144 3.57 -13.61 -11.04
CA ASP A 144 3.35 -15.03 -11.36
C ASP A 144 2.85 -15.31 -12.80
N LYS A 145 2.47 -14.27 -13.55
CA LYS A 145 2.01 -14.35 -14.95
C LYS A 145 2.80 -13.47 -15.91
N LYS A 146 4.07 -13.17 -15.59
CA LYS A 146 4.93 -12.28 -16.39
C LYS A 146 5.22 -12.75 -17.81
N ASP A 147 5.08 -14.05 -18.07
CA ASP A 147 5.35 -14.66 -19.38
C ASP A 147 4.08 -14.73 -20.27
N PHE A 148 2.96 -14.14 -19.82
CA PHE A 148 1.68 -14.10 -20.52
C PHE A 148 1.25 -12.65 -20.81
N GLY A 149 0.35 -12.45 -21.77
CA GLY A 149 -0.15 -11.12 -22.20
C GLY A 149 -1.05 -10.38 -21.20
N VAL A 150 -1.16 -10.84 -19.95
CA VAL A 150 -2.10 -10.27 -18.96
C VAL A 150 -1.64 -8.93 -18.37
N TYR A 151 -0.33 -8.67 -18.34
CA TYR A 151 0.22 -7.51 -17.63
C TYR A 151 0.43 -6.27 -18.52
N ASP A 152 0.54 -6.42 -19.84
CA ASP A 152 0.60 -5.31 -20.79
C ASP A 152 -0.80 -4.88 -21.28
N ASP A 153 -1.83 -5.65 -21.01
CA ASP A 153 -3.23 -5.28 -21.21
C ASP A 153 -3.61 -3.99 -20.48
N ARG A 154 -4.41 -3.15 -21.16
CA ARG A 154 -4.89 -1.86 -20.65
C ARG A 154 -6.40 -1.72 -20.81
N ILE A 155 -7.06 -1.20 -19.79
CA ILE A 155 -8.49 -0.88 -19.81
C ILE A 155 -8.76 0.55 -19.37
N THR A 156 -9.78 1.17 -19.95
CA THR A 156 -10.22 2.51 -19.54
C THR A 156 -11.73 2.57 -19.47
N PHE A 157 -12.21 3.32 -18.47
CA PHE A 157 -13.61 3.64 -18.26
C PHE A 157 -13.79 5.13 -18.53
N THR A 158 -14.79 5.51 -19.32
CA THR A 158 -15.16 6.92 -19.51
C THR A 158 -16.63 7.08 -19.17
N ALA A 159 -16.96 8.06 -18.33
CA ALA A 159 -18.35 8.39 -17.99
C ALA A 159 -18.99 9.23 -19.09
N THR A 160 -20.01 8.68 -19.74
CA THR A 160 -20.82 9.39 -20.75
C THR A 160 -22.31 9.42 -20.39
N THR A 161 -22.67 8.77 -19.29
CA THR A 161 -24.02 8.71 -18.71
C THR A 161 -23.93 8.89 -17.19
N ARG A 162 -25.07 9.02 -16.50
CA ARG A 162 -25.11 9.17 -15.03
C ARG A 162 -24.65 7.94 -14.23
N LYS A 163 -24.55 6.76 -14.87
CA LYS A 163 -24.14 5.53 -14.19
C LYS A 163 -23.05 4.75 -14.93
N GLY A 164 -22.39 5.32 -15.93
CA GLY A 164 -21.39 4.61 -16.73
C GLY A 164 -21.06 5.31 -18.04
N GLY A 165 -20.59 4.56 -19.02
CA GLY A 165 -20.33 5.10 -20.35
C GLY A 165 -19.55 4.15 -21.26
N SER A 166 -18.46 4.64 -21.83
CA SER A 166 -17.62 3.91 -22.78
C SER A 166 -16.53 3.13 -22.05
N TYR A 167 -16.27 1.90 -22.49
CA TYR A 167 -15.20 1.04 -22.02
C TYR A 167 -14.25 0.75 -23.18
N THR A 168 -12.94 0.79 -22.95
CA THR A 168 -11.94 0.36 -23.93
C THR A 168 -11.06 -0.72 -23.34
N TYR A 169 -10.73 -1.73 -24.15
CA TYR A 169 -9.76 -2.77 -23.87
C TYR A 169 -8.68 -2.74 -24.96
N ASN A 170 -7.42 -2.76 -24.55
CA ASN A 170 -6.24 -2.80 -25.40
C ASN A 170 -5.38 -4.00 -24.99
N ALA A 171 -5.11 -4.90 -25.93
CA ALA A 171 -4.39 -6.16 -25.72
C ALA A 171 -2.87 -5.97 -25.65
N GLY A 172 -2.42 -4.82 -25.14
CA GLY A 172 -1.00 -4.50 -25.01
C GLY A 172 -0.19 -4.49 -26.31
N ALA A 173 1.13 -4.64 -26.16
CA ALA A 173 2.07 -4.64 -27.27
C ALA A 173 2.21 -6.02 -27.91
N ASP A 174 1.95 -7.09 -27.14
CA ASP A 174 2.00 -8.45 -27.63
C ASP A 174 0.75 -8.85 -28.44
N GLY A 175 -0.35 -8.11 -28.26
CA GLY A 175 -1.62 -8.30 -28.95
C GLY A 175 -2.45 -9.48 -28.42
N ASN A 176 -2.09 -10.03 -27.26
CA ASN A 176 -2.71 -11.23 -26.69
C ASN A 176 -3.52 -10.89 -25.43
N THR A 177 -4.50 -11.75 -25.14
CA THR A 177 -5.31 -11.73 -23.93
C THR A 177 -5.11 -13.06 -23.22
N TYR A 178 -4.93 -13.03 -21.91
CA TYR A 178 -4.81 -14.24 -21.11
C TYR A 178 -6.18 -14.88 -20.87
N VAL A 179 -6.31 -16.18 -21.16
CA VAL A 179 -7.59 -16.91 -21.16
C VAL A 179 -7.46 -18.21 -20.38
N ASN A 180 -8.43 -18.46 -19.50
CA ASN A 180 -8.45 -19.67 -18.68
C ASN A 180 -8.67 -20.91 -19.54
N LYS A 181 -8.02 -22.01 -19.16
CA LYS A 181 -8.11 -23.31 -19.84
C LYS A 181 -9.53 -23.84 -20.06
N GLY A 182 -10.48 -23.47 -19.19
CA GLY A 182 -11.88 -23.90 -19.23
C GLY A 182 -12.74 -23.14 -20.23
N VAL A 183 -12.23 -22.03 -20.81
CA VAL A 183 -12.93 -21.25 -21.83
C VAL A 183 -12.97 -22.06 -23.13
N THR A 184 -14.15 -22.11 -23.76
CA THR A 184 -14.36 -22.86 -25.00
C THR A 184 -14.36 -21.97 -26.24
N LYS A 185 -14.48 -20.65 -26.03
CA LYS A 185 -14.31 -19.64 -27.08
C LYS A 185 -12.88 -19.63 -27.63
N TRP A 186 -12.72 -19.14 -28.86
CA TRP A 186 -11.42 -19.05 -29.56
C TRP A 186 -10.62 -20.37 -29.67
N ASN A 187 -11.27 -21.52 -29.48
CA ASN A 187 -10.66 -22.85 -29.55
C ASN A 187 -9.46 -23.01 -28.59
N THR A 188 -9.57 -22.41 -27.41
CA THR A 188 -8.54 -22.35 -26.35
C THR A 188 -8.52 -23.56 -25.44
N GLN A 189 -9.42 -24.52 -25.67
CA GLN A 189 -9.52 -25.72 -24.84
C GLN A 189 -8.17 -26.46 -24.80
N ASN A 190 -7.54 -26.40 -23.63
CA ASN A 190 -6.29 -27.07 -23.33
C ASN A 190 -6.46 -27.71 -21.96
N ASP A 191 -6.30 -29.02 -21.85
CA ASP A 191 -6.58 -29.73 -20.60
C ASP A 191 -5.62 -29.34 -19.44
N ASN A 192 -4.48 -28.71 -19.76
CA ASN A 192 -3.36 -28.59 -18.83
C ASN A 192 -2.92 -27.17 -18.48
N ALA A 193 -3.31 -26.14 -19.22
CA ALA A 193 -2.84 -24.77 -18.95
C ALA A 193 -3.75 -23.70 -19.55
N ASP A 194 -3.75 -22.54 -18.92
CA ASP A 194 -4.26 -21.29 -19.48
C ASP A 194 -3.39 -20.86 -20.68
N VAL A 195 -3.92 -20.01 -21.56
CA VAL A 195 -3.30 -19.67 -22.85
C VAL A 195 -3.46 -18.20 -23.20
N ASP A 196 -2.52 -17.70 -24.00
CA ASP A 196 -2.62 -16.38 -24.65
C ASP A 196 -3.33 -16.47 -25.99
N VAL A 197 -4.22 -15.52 -26.23
CA VAL A 197 -5.12 -15.52 -27.39
C VAL A 197 -5.24 -14.12 -27.96
N ALA A 198 -5.10 -13.99 -29.29
CA ALA A 198 -5.36 -12.72 -29.97
C ALA A 198 -6.87 -12.42 -30.06
N VAL A 199 -7.47 -11.95 -28.95
CA VAL A 199 -8.87 -11.47 -28.92
C VAL A 199 -8.98 -10.09 -29.59
N GLY A 200 -7.93 -9.29 -29.48
CA GLY A 200 -7.78 -7.97 -30.09
C GLY A 200 -8.45 -6.83 -29.30
N ASN A 201 -8.08 -5.60 -29.65
CA ASN A 201 -8.59 -4.39 -28.99
C ASN A 201 -10.10 -4.22 -29.20
N GLN A 202 -10.78 -3.73 -28.17
CA GLN A 202 -12.24 -3.57 -28.18
C GLN A 202 -12.67 -2.23 -27.59
N THR A 203 -13.82 -1.75 -28.05
CA THR A 203 -14.55 -0.64 -27.43
C THR A 203 -15.98 -1.10 -27.22
N SER A 204 -16.50 -0.94 -26.00
CA SER A 204 -17.85 -1.32 -25.61
C SER A 204 -18.42 -0.32 -24.61
N SER A 205 -19.46 -0.71 -23.87
CA SER A 205 -20.06 0.12 -22.81
C SER A 205 -19.94 -0.54 -21.45
N TRP A 206 -19.99 0.27 -20.40
CA TRP A 206 -20.05 -0.19 -19.02
C TRP A 206 -21.02 0.64 -18.18
N SER A 207 -21.44 0.09 -17.05
CA SER A 207 -22.21 0.80 -16.01
C SER A 207 -21.94 0.29 -14.60
N PHE A 208 -22.13 1.17 -13.63
CA PHE A 208 -22.40 0.80 -12.25
C PHE A 208 -23.83 0.27 -12.14
N GLU A 209 -23.98 -0.88 -11.49
CA GLU A 209 -25.27 -1.54 -11.24
C GLU A 209 -25.32 -2.05 -9.80
N ILE A 210 -26.52 -2.14 -9.22
CA ILE A 210 -26.72 -2.73 -7.89
C ILE A 210 -27.40 -4.09 -8.04
N TYR A 211 -26.74 -5.14 -7.55
CA TYR A 211 -27.30 -6.49 -7.54
C TYR A 211 -27.33 -7.09 -6.15
N ASP A 212 -28.19 -8.10 -5.98
CA ASP A 212 -28.11 -8.98 -4.83
C ASP A 212 -26.81 -9.79 -4.89
N TRP A 213 -26.08 -9.78 -3.79
CA TRP A 213 -24.91 -10.60 -3.56
C TRP A 213 -25.20 -11.50 -2.37
N GLU A 214 -24.90 -12.79 -2.52
CA GLU A 214 -25.05 -13.80 -1.49
C GLU A 214 -23.66 -14.24 -1.04
N ASP A 215 -23.36 -14.04 0.24
CA ASP A 215 -22.10 -14.45 0.86
C ASP A 215 -21.97 -15.99 0.96
N ALA A 216 -20.84 -16.47 1.47
CA ALA A 216 -20.59 -17.91 1.63
C ALA A 216 -21.54 -18.58 2.65
N GLU A 217 -22.13 -17.81 3.56
CA GLU A 217 -23.09 -18.25 4.56
C GLU A 217 -24.55 -18.21 4.08
N GLY A 218 -24.81 -17.67 2.88
CA GLY A 218 -26.13 -17.55 2.28
C GLY A 218 -26.90 -16.27 2.63
N ASN A 219 -26.25 -15.27 3.25
CA ASN A 219 -26.87 -13.97 3.51
C ASN A 219 -26.85 -13.11 2.26
N VAL A 220 -27.99 -12.48 1.96
CA VAL A 220 -28.16 -11.64 0.77
C VAL A 220 -28.07 -10.17 1.14
N THR A 221 -27.16 -9.44 0.49
CA THR A 221 -27.01 -7.97 0.61
C THR A 221 -26.95 -7.32 -0.77
N LYS A 222 -27.25 -6.02 -0.85
CA LYS A 222 -27.07 -5.25 -2.09
C LYS A 222 -25.61 -4.82 -2.20
N GLN A 223 -24.99 -5.08 -3.34
CA GLN A 223 -23.61 -4.69 -3.64
C GLN A 223 -23.55 -3.94 -4.98
N THR A 224 -22.56 -3.06 -5.12
CA THR A 224 -22.28 -2.33 -6.37
C THR A 224 -21.38 -3.16 -7.27
N TYR A 225 -21.69 -3.17 -8.56
CA TYR A 225 -20.99 -3.91 -9.59
C TYR A 225 -20.58 -3.00 -10.74
N ILE A 226 -19.50 -3.35 -11.42
CA ILE A 226 -19.23 -2.94 -12.80
C ILE A 226 -19.84 -3.99 -13.72
N GLN A 227 -20.76 -3.56 -14.58
CA GLN A 227 -21.33 -4.36 -15.65
C GLN A 227 -20.75 -3.87 -16.98
N LEU A 228 -20.02 -4.73 -17.69
CA LEU A 228 -19.65 -4.46 -19.08
C LEU A 228 -20.74 -4.99 -20.01
N ALA A 229 -20.76 -4.48 -21.25
CA ALA A 229 -21.60 -5.04 -22.30
C ALA A 229 -21.25 -6.52 -22.56
N ASP A 230 -22.24 -7.32 -22.94
CA ASP A 230 -22.05 -8.73 -23.29
C ASP A 230 -20.95 -8.91 -24.35
N ASN A 231 -20.13 -9.95 -24.21
CA ASN A 231 -19.01 -10.27 -25.11
C ASN A 231 -17.89 -9.21 -25.14
N THR A 232 -17.62 -8.57 -24.00
CA THR A 232 -16.51 -7.61 -23.83
C THR A 232 -15.26 -8.32 -23.29
N ALA A 233 -14.11 -8.08 -23.93
CA ALA A 233 -12.81 -8.55 -23.46
C ALA A 233 -12.38 -7.88 -22.15
N PHE A 234 -11.60 -8.60 -21.35
CA PHE A 234 -11.04 -8.18 -20.07
C PHE A 234 -9.65 -8.82 -19.91
N PRO A 235 -8.70 -8.21 -19.15
CA PRO A 235 -7.31 -8.69 -19.10
C PRO A 235 -7.12 -10.17 -18.76
N TYR A 236 -8.05 -10.74 -18.00
CA TYR A 236 -8.14 -12.19 -17.82
C TYR A 236 -9.58 -12.67 -18.02
N ILE A 237 -9.76 -13.56 -19.01
CA ILE A 237 -11.04 -14.21 -19.29
C ILE A 237 -11.07 -15.57 -18.59
N SER A 238 -11.76 -15.66 -17.46
CA SER A 238 -11.80 -16.81 -16.58
C SER A 238 -12.84 -17.87 -16.96
N SER A 239 -13.88 -17.51 -17.72
CA SER A 239 -14.91 -18.44 -18.19
C SER A 239 -15.70 -17.88 -19.38
N ASP A 240 -16.37 -18.76 -20.13
CA ASP A 240 -17.29 -18.34 -21.21
C ASP A 240 -18.41 -17.44 -20.66
N ALA A 241 -18.94 -17.76 -19.47
CA ALA A 241 -20.00 -17.02 -18.82
C ALA A 241 -19.55 -15.60 -18.42
N GLN A 242 -18.30 -15.41 -18.01
CA GLN A 242 -17.75 -14.09 -17.70
C GLN A 242 -17.69 -13.24 -18.96
N TYR A 243 -17.18 -13.79 -20.06
CA TYR A 243 -17.13 -13.04 -21.32
C TYR A 243 -18.53 -12.73 -21.86
N GLU A 244 -19.46 -13.68 -21.79
CA GLU A 244 -20.83 -13.51 -22.29
C GLU A 244 -21.63 -12.49 -21.47
N ASN A 245 -21.39 -12.41 -20.16
CA ASN A 245 -22.02 -11.43 -19.28
C ASN A 245 -21.05 -10.94 -18.20
N PRO A 246 -20.18 -9.95 -18.51
CA PRO A 246 -19.11 -9.54 -17.62
C PRO A 246 -19.65 -8.66 -16.50
N LYS A 247 -19.87 -9.28 -15.34
CA LYS A 247 -20.45 -8.66 -14.15
C LYS A 247 -19.51 -8.81 -12.96
N PHE A 248 -18.88 -7.72 -12.56
CA PHE A 248 -17.84 -7.72 -11.54
C PHE A 248 -18.28 -6.96 -10.29
N ARG A 249 -18.29 -7.63 -9.15
CA ARG A 249 -18.52 -7.00 -7.85
C ARG A 249 -17.32 -6.15 -7.48
N ILE A 250 -17.57 -4.94 -6.98
CA ILE A 250 -16.51 -4.04 -6.51
C ILE A 250 -16.25 -4.34 -5.05
N GLU A 251 -15.04 -4.80 -4.73
CA GLU A 251 -14.58 -4.96 -3.34
C GLU A 251 -13.87 -3.70 -2.83
N THR A 252 -13.18 -3.00 -3.73
CA THR A 252 -12.42 -1.80 -3.41
C THR A 252 -12.34 -0.93 -4.65
N LEU A 253 -12.57 0.37 -4.48
CA LEU A 253 -12.37 1.39 -5.51
C LEU A 253 -11.72 2.62 -4.86
N THR A 254 -10.48 2.90 -5.23
CA THR A 254 -9.74 4.13 -4.91
C THR A 254 -9.30 4.80 -6.21
N ALA A 255 -8.60 5.94 -6.14
CA ALA A 255 -8.08 6.60 -7.33
C ALA A 255 -7.05 5.78 -8.12
N THR A 256 -6.39 4.82 -7.49
CA THR A 256 -5.31 4.01 -8.09
C THR A 256 -5.49 2.51 -7.93
N LYS A 257 -6.49 2.04 -7.17
CA LYS A 257 -6.72 0.61 -6.92
C LYS A 257 -8.17 0.22 -7.14
N LEU A 258 -8.35 -0.86 -7.89
CA LEU A 258 -9.65 -1.43 -8.19
C LEU A 258 -9.60 -2.94 -7.95
N VAL A 259 -10.35 -3.42 -6.96
CA VAL A 259 -10.48 -4.85 -6.66
C VAL A 259 -11.85 -5.32 -7.11
N LEU A 260 -11.85 -6.30 -8.01
CA LEU A 260 -13.03 -6.87 -8.64
C LEU A 260 -13.14 -8.36 -8.33
N VAL A 261 -14.37 -8.84 -8.16
CA VAL A 261 -14.69 -10.27 -8.07
C VAL A 261 -15.79 -10.62 -9.06
N TYR A 262 -15.55 -11.66 -9.86
CA TYR A 262 -16.57 -12.28 -10.70
C TYR A 262 -17.05 -13.59 -10.06
N ASP A 263 -18.30 -13.61 -9.57
CA ASP A 263 -18.97 -14.82 -9.10
C ASP A 263 -19.62 -15.55 -10.29
N ALA A 264 -19.23 -16.80 -10.54
CA ALA A 264 -19.82 -17.59 -11.62
C ALA A 264 -21.32 -17.83 -11.36
N PRO A 265 -22.19 -17.82 -12.40
CA PRO A 265 -23.64 -17.95 -12.23
C PRO A 265 -24.08 -19.27 -11.57
N ASP A 266 -23.30 -20.34 -11.73
CA ASP A 266 -23.53 -21.63 -11.09
C ASP A 266 -23.08 -21.67 -9.62
N ARG A 267 -22.49 -20.57 -9.12
CA ARG A 267 -21.86 -20.44 -7.80
C ARG A 267 -20.77 -21.50 -7.54
N GLY A 268 -20.20 -22.09 -8.59
CA GLY A 268 -19.16 -23.10 -8.48
C GLY A 268 -17.78 -22.52 -8.18
N ILE A 269 -17.54 -21.25 -8.53
CA ILE A 269 -16.27 -20.55 -8.37
C ILE A 269 -16.47 -19.04 -8.41
N ALA A 270 -15.61 -18.31 -7.71
CA ALA A 270 -15.40 -16.88 -7.89
C ALA A 270 -13.95 -16.60 -8.30
N TRP A 271 -13.76 -15.53 -9.07
CA TRP A 271 -12.47 -15.08 -9.60
C TRP A 271 -12.19 -13.66 -9.17
N ARG A 272 -10.98 -13.41 -8.66
CA ARG A 272 -10.51 -12.10 -8.20
C ARG A 272 -9.58 -11.46 -9.22
N TYR A 273 -9.69 -10.13 -9.34
CA TYR A 273 -8.79 -9.27 -10.11
C TYR A 273 -8.47 -8.02 -9.29
N ILE A 274 -7.18 -7.71 -9.14
CA ILE A 274 -6.71 -6.42 -8.62
C ILE A 274 -6.10 -5.66 -9.79
N LEU A 275 -6.61 -4.46 -10.03
CA LEU A 275 -6.12 -3.54 -11.03
C LEU A 275 -5.55 -2.30 -10.37
N THR A 276 -4.58 -1.71 -11.05
CA THR A 276 -3.97 -0.43 -10.68
C THR A 276 -4.03 0.55 -11.84
N SER A 277 -4.27 1.81 -11.52
CA SER A 277 -4.04 2.95 -12.41
C SER A 277 -2.93 3.87 -11.91
N ALA A 278 -2.17 3.43 -10.91
CA ALA A 278 -0.89 4.06 -10.61
C ALA A 278 -0.04 4.07 -11.90
N PRO A 279 0.80 5.08 -12.15
CA PRO A 279 1.71 5.08 -13.28
C PRO A 279 2.47 3.74 -13.38
N ASP A 280 2.88 3.32 -14.57
CA ASP A 280 3.93 2.31 -14.66
C ASP A 280 5.17 2.90 -14.03
N GLU A 281 5.44 2.49 -12.78
CA GLU A 281 6.65 2.85 -12.07
C GLU A 281 7.83 2.30 -12.88
N ARG A 282 8.52 3.20 -13.60
CA ARG A 282 9.80 2.88 -14.21
C ARG A 282 10.83 2.87 -13.08
N LEU A 283 10.90 1.76 -12.36
CA LEU A 283 11.90 1.58 -11.32
C LEU A 283 13.29 1.47 -11.98
N VAL A 284 14.23 2.29 -11.49
CA VAL A 284 15.59 2.33 -12.01
C VAL A 284 16.28 0.98 -11.86
N GLU A 285 15.95 0.18 -10.83
CA GLU A 285 16.53 -1.14 -10.59
C GLU A 285 16.06 -2.18 -11.61
N GLU A 286 14.90 -1.96 -12.23
CA GLU A 286 14.30 -2.87 -13.20
C GLU A 286 14.67 -2.49 -14.65
N GLN A 287 14.72 -1.19 -14.96
CA GLN A 287 14.79 -0.71 -16.34
C GLN A 287 15.85 0.37 -16.58
N GLY A 288 16.60 0.77 -15.56
CA GLY A 288 17.48 1.94 -15.62
C GLY A 288 16.71 3.24 -15.85
N PHE A 289 17.45 4.35 -15.90
CA PHE A 289 16.91 5.64 -16.30
C PHE A 289 16.36 5.59 -17.74
N ASP A 290 15.46 6.50 -18.10
CA ASP A 290 14.80 6.46 -19.42
C ASP A 290 15.77 6.86 -20.54
N ALA A 291 16.25 5.88 -21.30
CA ALA A 291 17.14 6.16 -22.43
C ALA A 291 16.50 6.97 -23.55
N ASN A 292 15.16 7.00 -23.62
CA ASN A 292 14.42 7.81 -24.57
C ASN A 292 14.16 9.24 -24.07
N SER A 293 14.47 9.55 -22.81
CA SER A 293 14.34 10.89 -22.26
C SER A 293 15.14 11.90 -23.06
N ASP A 294 14.57 13.09 -23.26
CA ASP A 294 15.29 14.22 -23.88
C ASP A 294 16.40 14.77 -22.96
N PHE A 295 16.42 14.37 -21.68
CA PHE A 295 17.47 14.71 -20.73
C PHE A 295 18.68 13.76 -20.77
N ASN A 296 18.57 12.60 -21.43
CA ASN A 296 19.68 11.69 -21.58
C ASN A 296 20.74 12.31 -22.52
N LEU A 297 21.87 12.73 -21.95
CA LEU A 297 22.98 13.33 -22.69
C LEU A 297 23.69 12.33 -23.62
N TRP A 298 23.51 11.03 -23.38
CA TRP A 298 24.03 9.96 -24.24
C TRP A 298 23.15 9.71 -25.48
N LYS A 299 21.90 10.20 -25.46
CA LYS A 299 20.92 10.02 -26.54
C LYS A 299 21.45 10.66 -27.83
N GLY A 300 21.49 9.88 -28.90
CA GLY A 300 21.92 10.33 -30.23
C GLY A 300 23.43 10.52 -30.41
N ILE A 301 24.26 10.27 -29.40
CA ILE A 301 25.72 10.19 -29.58
C ILE A 301 26.05 8.92 -30.39
N THR A 302 27.09 8.94 -31.22
CA THR A 302 27.66 7.71 -31.82
C THR A 302 29.09 7.56 -31.30
N PRO A 303 29.30 6.82 -30.20
CA PRO A 303 30.63 6.66 -29.63
C PRO A 303 31.57 5.94 -30.59
N ASN A 304 32.87 6.26 -30.52
CA ASN A 304 33.90 5.43 -31.13
C ASN A 304 34.20 4.27 -30.18
N ALA A 305 34.04 3.04 -30.66
CA ALA A 305 34.27 1.82 -29.91
C ALA A 305 35.71 1.31 -30.11
N THR A 306 36.45 1.08 -29.03
CA THR A 306 37.74 0.36 -29.08
C THR A 306 37.81 -0.73 -28.01
N PHE A 307 38.83 -1.60 -28.13
CA PHE A 307 39.00 -2.74 -27.26
C PHE A 307 40.44 -2.85 -26.79
N TYR A 308 40.62 -3.31 -25.55
CA TYR A 308 41.89 -3.86 -25.09
C TYR A 308 41.65 -5.29 -24.60
N PHE A 309 42.28 -6.26 -25.25
CA PHE A 309 42.14 -7.67 -24.94
C PHE A 309 43.51 -8.32 -24.76
N ASN A 310 43.74 -8.94 -23.59
CA ASN A 310 45.00 -9.58 -23.22
C ASN A 310 44.77 -10.71 -22.20
N PRO A 311 44.14 -11.83 -22.61
CA PRO A 311 43.85 -12.95 -21.72
C PRO A 311 45.15 -13.53 -21.15
N GLY A 312 45.18 -13.73 -19.83
CA GLY A 312 46.33 -14.30 -19.12
C GLY A 312 47.62 -13.44 -19.17
N TRP A 313 47.53 -12.17 -19.56
CA TRP A 313 48.67 -11.25 -19.74
C TRP A 313 49.74 -11.74 -20.74
N GLY A 314 49.35 -12.62 -21.66
CA GLY A 314 50.23 -13.28 -22.62
C GLY A 314 50.10 -12.76 -24.07
N THR A 315 50.73 -13.46 -25.01
CA THR A 315 50.58 -13.16 -26.45
C THR A 315 49.70 -14.18 -27.18
N GLU A 316 49.23 -15.22 -26.47
CA GLU A 316 48.43 -16.30 -27.03
C GLU A 316 46.93 -16.01 -26.79
N ARG A 317 46.20 -15.74 -27.87
CA ARG A 317 44.74 -15.58 -27.93
C ARG A 317 44.20 -16.25 -29.20
N THR A 318 42.99 -16.76 -29.17
CA THR A 318 42.34 -17.42 -30.31
C THR A 318 41.54 -16.45 -31.17
N GLY A 319 41.21 -15.26 -30.64
CA GLY A 319 40.53 -14.18 -31.35
C GLY A 319 40.72 -12.82 -30.71
N GLU A 320 40.09 -11.81 -31.29
CA GLU A 320 39.98 -10.46 -30.72
C GLU A 320 38.57 -10.24 -30.15
N MET A 321 38.43 -9.32 -29.20
CA MET A 321 37.12 -8.83 -28.81
C MET A 321 36.48 -8.09 -29.98
N GLU A 322 35.17 -8.29 -30.15
CA GLU A 322 34.37 -7.60 -31.16
C GLU A 322 33.08 -7.11 -30.52
N ALA A 323 32.56 -5.97 -30.98
CA ALA A 323 31.20 -5.56 -30.67
C ALA A 323 30.42 -5.27 -31.95
N GLY A 324 29.22 -5.82 -32.04
CA GLY A 324 28.24 -5.47 -33.07
C GLY A 324 27.29 -4.41 -32.54
N TYR A 325 27.09 -3.32 -33.28
CA TYR A 325 26.01 -2.37 -33.03
C TYR A 325 24.66 -3.01 -33.41
N THR A 326 23.72 -3.06 -32.48
CA THR A 326 22.46 -3.80 -32.66
C THR A 326 21.23 -2.93 -32.92
N GLY A 327 21.30 -1.61 -32.71
CA GLY A 327 20.20 -0.67 -33.01
C GLY A 327 19.99 0.41 -31.94
N GLY A 328 18.86 1.14 -32.03
CA GLY A 328 18.43 2.32 -31.23
C GLY A 328 19.03 2.49 -29.82
N ASN A 329 19.36 3.72 -29.43
CA ASN A 329 19.95 4.10 -28.13
C ASN A 329 21.37 3.57 -27.82
N ASN A 330 22.13 3.16 -28.84
CA ASN A 330 23.52 2.70 -28.72
C ASN A 330 23.68 1.36 -27.99
N ASP A 331 22.88 0.38 -28.41
CA ASP A 331 23.02 -0.99 -27.90
C ASP A 331 24.16 -1.74 -28.63
N TYR A 332 24.93 -2.52 -27.87
CA TYR A 332 26.06 -3.29 -28.35
C TYR A 332 25.96 -4.75 -27.90
N THR A 333 26.26 -5.69 -28.81
CA THR A 333 26.59 -7.07 -28.44
C THR A 333 28.10 -7.24 -28.49
N VAL A 334 28.73 -7.34 -27.33
CA VAL A 334 30.17 -7.59 -27.15
C VAL A 334 30.42 -9.09 -27.08
N THR A 335 31.45 -9.57 -27.77
CA THR A 335 31.91 -10.96 -27.69
C THR A 335 33.32 -11.02 -27.10
N VAL A 336 33.49 -11.77 -26.02
CA VAL A 336 34.78 -12.11 -25.41
C VAL A 336 35.17 -13.51 -25.87
N PRO A 337 36.19 -13.67 -26.74
CA PRO A 337 36.47 -14.94 -27.41
C PRO A 337 37.17 -15.96 -26.51
N ASP A 338 38.11 -15.52 -25.68
CA ASP A 338 38.90 -16.38 -24.78
C ASP A 338 38.62 -16.06 -23.32
N ALA A 339 38.84 -17.04 -22.44
CA ALA A 339 38.63 -16.85 -21.00
C ALA A 339 39.66 -15.86 -20.42
N CYS A 340 39.20 -14.97 -19.57
CA CYS A 340 40.03 -14.07 -18.78
C CYS A 340 40.02 -14.53 -17.31
N SER A 341 41.13 -14.33 -16.61
CA SER A 341 41.27 -14.72 -15.19
C SER A 341 41.43 -13.54 -14.25
N ASP A 342 41.74 -12.36 -14.79
CA ASP A 342 41.99 -11.15 -14.01
C ASP A 342 41.22 -9.96 -14.59
N ARG A 343 40.93 -8.99 -13.71
CA ARG A 343 40.49 -7.64 -14.09
C ARG A 343 41.46 -6.99 -15.08
N TRP A 344 40.92 -6.20 -15.99
CA TRP A 344 41.59 -5.44 -17.06
C TRP A 344 42.07 -6.24 -18.26
N GLN A 345 41.81 -7.55 -18.32
CA GLN A 345 42.18 -8.39 -19.47
C GLN A 345 41.21 -8.26 -20.65
N ALA A 346 39.99 -7.71 -20.49
CA ALA A 346 38.96 -7.66 -21.53
C ALA A 346 38.14 -6.37 -21.46
N GLN A 347 38.69 -5.29 -22.00
CA GLN A 347 38.10 -3.96 -21.92
C GLN A 347 37.40 -3.57 -23.23
N PHE A 348 36.21 -3.00 -23.08
CA PHE A 348 35.44 -2.34 -24.12
C PHE A 348 35.32 -0.85 -23.78
N HIS A 349 35.83 0.00 -24.66
CA HIS A 349 35.87 1.45 -24.49
C HIS A 349 34.90 2.13 -25.45
N LEU A 350 34.09 3.04 -24.91
CA LEU A 350 33.23 3.95 -25.67
C LEU A 350 33.73 5.38 -25.49
N HIS A 351 34.32 5.91 -26.56
CA HIS A 351 34.90 7.25 -26.63
C HIS A 351 33.85 8.23 -27.15
N THR A 352 33.67 9.38 -26.48
CA THR A 352 32.67 10.39 -26.88
C THR A 352 33.27 11.79 -26.90
N ASP A 353 32.55 12.74 -27.51
CA ASP A 353 32.80 14.18 -27.36
C ASP A 353 31.90 14.81 -26.26
N LEU A 354 31.30 13.99 -25.38
CA LEU A 354 30.45 14.46 -24.29
C LEU A 354 31.30 15.16 -23.22
N ASN A 355 30.78 16.27 -22.70
CA ASN A 355 31.39 17.05 -21.63
C ASN A 355 30.57 16.92 -20.34
N LEU A 356 31.24 16.67 -19.21
CA LEU A 356 30.65 16.76 -17.86
C LEU A 356 31.41 17.79 -17.04
N LYS A 357 30.78 18.34 -16.01
CA LYS A 357 31.33 19.45 -15.22
C LYS A 357 31.32 19.13 -13.74
N ALA A 358 32.32 19.66 -13.04
CA ALA A 358 32.28 19.74 -11.58
C ALA A 358 31.18 20.72 -11.14
N GLY A 359 30.49 20.39 -10.05
CA GLY A 359 29.40 21.21 -9.47
C GLY A 359 28.00 20.93 -10.04
N THR A 360 27.88 20.00 -10.99
CA THR A 360 26.59 19.38 -11.38
C THR A 360 26.58 17.95 -10.86
N ASN A 361 25.46 17.49 -10.31
CA ASN A 361 25.27 16.10 -9.95
C ASN A 361 24.58 15.37 -11.10
N TYR A 362 24.90 14.10 -11.31
CA TYR A 362 24.42 13.31 -12.44
C TYR A 362 23.71 12.05 -11.97
N ASP A 363 22.86 11.51 -12.83
CA ASP A 363 22.32 10.16 -12.74
C ASP A 363 22.87 9.33 -13.89
N PHE A 364 23.24 8.08 -13.64
CA PHE A 364 23.83 7.17 -14.62
C PHE A 364 23.16 5.79 -14.55
N SER A 365 22.90 5.16 -15.69
CA SER A 365 22.54 3.74 -15.74
C SER A 365 22.99 3.05 -17.03
N VAL A 366 23.10 1.73 -16.96
CA VAL A 366 23.35 0.81 -18.09
C VAL A 366 22.77 -0.57 -17.76
N ILE A 367 22.29 -1.30 -18.77
CA ILE A 367 21.77 -2.66 -18.63
C ILE A 367 22.72 -3.65 -19.29
N PHE A 368 23.01 -4.75 -18.60
CA PHE A 368 23.77 -5.88 -19.11
C PHE A 368 22.91 -7.14 -19.20
N ASN A 369 23.06 -7.89 -20.28
CA ASN A 369 22.56 -9.27 -20.37
C ASN A 369 23.64 -10.15 -20.98
N ALA A 370 24.15 -11.12 -20.19
CA ALA A 370 25.20 -12.03 -20.64
C ALA A 370 24.65 -13.43 -20.86
N ASP A 371 25.18 -14.15 -21.86
CA ASP A 371 24.82 -15.56 -22.09
C ASP A 371 25.46 -16.53 -21.09
N LYS A 372 26.39 -16.03 -20.27
CA LYS A 372 27.09 -16.76 -19.20
C LYS A 372 27.32 -15.84 -18.00
N ASP A 373 27.49 -16.45 -16.83
CA ASP A 373 27.88 -15.74 -15.61
C ASP A 373 29.26 -15.06 -15.78
N ILE A 374 29.39 -13.84 -15.26
CA ILE A 374 30.65 -13.10 -15.18
C ILE A 374 30.67 -12.38 -13.83
N ASP A 375 31.67 -12.65 -13.00
CA ASP A 375 31.84 -11.95 -11.72
C ASP A 375 32.83 -10.77 -11.86
N GLY A 376 32.50 -9.64 -11.26
CA GLY A 376 33.38 -8.48 -11.18
C GLY A 376 33.56 -7.69 -12.48
N VAL A 377 32.50 -7.53 -13.27
CA VAL A 377 32.49 -6.62 -14.43
C VAL A 377 32.71 -5.19 -13.94
N THR A 378 33.74 -4.52 -14.43
CA THR A 378 34.00 -3.13 -14.04
C THR A 378 33.25 -2.17 -14.94
N VAL A 379 32.55 -1.20 -14.37
CA VAL A 379 32.04 -0.01 -15.07
C VAL A 379 32.85 1.20 -14.61
N LYS A 380 33.35 2.02 -15.55
CA LYS A 380 34.13 3.22 -15.24
C LYS A 380 33.80 4.39 -16.18
N LEU A 381 33.44 5.55 -15.61
CA LEU A 381 33.33 6.82 -16.33
C LEU A 381 34.56 7.71 -16.05
N THR A 382 35.27 8.11 -17.10
CA THR A 382 36.51 8.87 -16.97
C THR A 382 36.76 9.84 -18.13
N ASP A 383 37.77 10.69 -18.04
CA ASP A 383 38.19 11.58 -19.15
C ASP A 383 39.12 10.85 -20.14
N GLU A 384 39.07 11.26 -21.41
CA GLU A 384 40.00 10.76 -22.43
C GLU A 384 41.47 11.09 -22.15
N ALA A 385 41.73 12.34 -21.75
CA ALA A 385 43.06 12.89 -21.55
C ALA A 385 43.60 12.70 -20.13
N ASP A 386 42.71 12.44 -19.15
CA ASP A 386 43.07 12.21 -17.75
C ASP A 386 42.32 10.99 -17.17
N ALA A 387 43.00 9.84 -17.14
CA ALA A 387 42.43 8.60 -16.62
C ALA A 387 42.21 8.59 -15.09
N ASP A 388 42.74 9.58 -14.36
CA ASP A 388 42.55 9.79 -12.92
C ASP A 388 41.34 10.69 -12.62
N ALA A 389 40.85 11.43 -13.63
CA ALA A 389 39.56 12.11 -13.58
C ALA A 389 38.42 11.09 -13.74
N ILE A 390 38.00 10.51 -12.63
CA ILE A 390 37.03 9.40 -12.55
C ILE A 390 35.79 9.86 -11.81
N ILE A 391 34.61 9.76 -12.41
CA ILE A 391 33.35 10.00 -11.70
C ILE A 391 33.00 8.79 -10.83
N ASP A 392 33.10 7.57 -11.38
CA ASP A 392 32.78 6.34 -10.64
C ASP A 392 33.52 5.09 -11.17
N VAL A 393 33.71 4.10 -10.29
CA VAL A 393 34.17 2.73 -10.58
C VAL A 393 33.37 1.75 -9.74
N ALA A 394 32.67 0.82 -10.38
CA ALA A 394 31.91 -0.22 -9.71
C ALA A 394 32.22 -1.62 -10.26
N ASP A 395 32.04 -2.63 -9.41
CA ASP A 395 32.14 -4.05 -9.77
C ASP A 395 30.73 -4.68 -9.78
N VAL A 396 30.31 -5.21 -10.93
CA VAL A 396 28.97 -5.73 -11.19
C VAL A 396 29.06 -7.23 -11.50
N ASN A 397 28.25 -8.05 -10.84
CA ASN A 397 28.17 -9.48 -11.13
C ASN A 397 27.02 -9.75 -12.09
N LEU A 398 27.30 -10.42 -13.20
CA LEU A 398 26.33 -10.80 -14.22
C LEU A 398 25.91 -12.26 -14.05
N LYS A 399 24.60 -12.53 -14.18
CA LYS A 399 24.03 -13.87 -14.22
C LYS A 399 23.46 -14.20 -15.59
N ALA A 400 23.73 -15.42 -16.06
CA ALA A 400 23.38 -15.84 -17.41
C ALA A 400 21.88 -15.67 -17.69
N GLY A 401 21.56 -14.96 -18.79
CA GLY A 401 20.20 -14.75 -19.27
C GLY A 401 19.36 -13.76 -18.45
N GLN A 402 19.94 -13.06 -17.48
CA GLN A 402 19.26 -12.04 -16.68
C GLN A 402 19.69 -10.64 -17.12
N ASP A 403 18.72 -9.71 -17.17
CA ASP A 403 19.02 -8.30 -17.26
C ASP A 403 19.51 -7.81 -15.90
N ILE A 404 20.72 -7.26 -15.88
CA ILE A 404 21.35 -6.67 -14.70
C ILE A 404 21.49 -5.19 -14.95
N VAL A 405 20.75 -4.38 -14.19
CA VAL A 405 20.86 -2.93 -14.24
C VAL A 405 21.94 -2.47 -13.28
N PHE A 406 22.94 -1.76 -13.81
CA PHE A 406 23.84 -0.96 -12.99
C PHE A 406 23.42 0.50 -13.08
N TRP A 407 23.21 1.14 -11.93
CA TRP A 407 22.79 2.53 -11.86
C TRP A 407 23.40 3.24 -10.65
N GLN A 408 23.50 4.56 -10.75
CA GLN A 408 23.86 5.45 -9.66
C GLN A 408 23.06 6.75 -9.81
N SER A 409 22.67 7.33 -8.68
CA SER A 409 21.91 8.59 -8.64
C SER A 409 22.63 9.64 -7.79
N ASP A 410 22.40 10.90 -8.12
CA ASP A 410 22.94 12.07 -7.41
C ASP A 410 24.48 12.05 -7.24
N ILE A 411 25.19 11.56 -8.27
CA ILE A 411 26.65 11.45 -8.23
C ILE A 411 27.31 12.78 -8.57
N ALA A 412 28.18 13.26 -7.68
CA ALA A 412 28.91 14.51 -7.88
C ALA A 412 29.78 14.45 -9.14
N GLY A 413 29.54 15.37 -10.08
CA GLY A 413 30.26 15.46 -11.33
C GLY A 413 31.72 15.89 -11.19
N LYS A 414 32.50 15.63 -12.23
CA LYS A 414 33.86 16.13 -12.43
C LYS A 414 33.98 16.79 -13.79
N ASP A 415 34.98 17.66 -13.93
CA ASP A 415 35.31 18.27 -15.23
C ASP A 415 35.91 17.22 -16.16
N LEU A 416 35.05 16.56 -16.95
CA LEU A 416 35.44 15.65 -18.01
C LEU A 416 35.25 16.36 -19.35
N SER A 417 36.36 16.65 -20.02
CA SER A 417 36.42 17.30 -21.33
C SER A 417 35.95 16.39 -22.47
N LYS A 418 36.13 15.08 -22.31
CA LYS A 418 35.60 14.04 -23.20
C LYS A 418 35.35 12.78 -22.39
N VAL A 419 34.09 12.42 -22.22
CA VAL A 419 33.73 11.21 -21.48
C VAL A 419 34.16 9.96 -22.25
N LYS A 420 34.89 9.09 -21.55
CA LYS A 420 35.20 7.72 -21.92
C LYS A 420 34.50 6.78 -20.96
N LEU A 421 33.60 5.95 -21.47
CA LEU A 421 32.95 4.89 -20.72
C LEU A 421 33.70 3.57 -20.96
N VAL A 422 34.09 2.91 -19.88
CA VAL A 422 34.87 1.67 -19.92
C VAL A 422 34.09 0.56 -19.25
N PHE A 423 33.91 -0.54 -19.96
CA PHE A 423 33.47 -1.81 -19.42
C PHE A 423 34.64 -2.79 -19.43
N ASP A 424 34.97 -3.41 -18.31
CA ASP A 424 35.94 -4.51 -18.27
C ASP A 424 35.26 -5.80 -17.87
N PHE A 425 35.32 -6.79 -18.76
CA PHE A 425 34.79 -8.12 -18.60
C PHE A 425 35.90 -9.11 -18.17
N GLY A 426 36.84 -8.64 -17.35
CA GLY A 426 37.77 -9.54 -16.66
C GLY A 426 36.99 -10.67 -15.97
N HIS A 427 37.59 -11.86 -15.89
CA HIS A 427 36.94 -13.08 -15.40
C HIS A 427 35.84 -13.69 -16.30
N ALA A 428 35.54 -13.10 -17.46
CA ALA A 428 34.62 -13.73 -18.41
C ALA A 428 35.16 -15.09 -18.87
N THR A 429 34.27 -16.07 -18.98
CA THR A 429 34.63 -17.35 -19.59
C THR A 429 34.75 -17.18 -21.12
N GLY A 430 35.51 -18.03 -21.80
CA GLY A 430 35.71 -17.90 -23.26
C GLY A 430 34.41 -18.05 -24.05
N ALA A 431 34.33 -17.40 -25.20
CA ALA A 431 33.17 -17.30 -26.08
C ALA A 431 31.90 -16.82 -25.34
N THR A 432 32.01 -15.77 -24.54
CA THR A 432 30.88 -15.13 -23.83
C THR A 432 30.35 -13.97 -24.65
N LYS A 433 29.03 -13.83 -24.71
CA LYS A 433 28.35 -12.70 -25.35
C LYS A 433 27.65 -11.86 -24.29
N ILE A 434 27.82 -10.55 -24.39
CA ILE A 434 27.24 -9.57 -23.47
C ILE A 434 26.51 -8.54 -24.30
N ASN A 435 25.22 -8.37 -24.07
CA ASN A 435 24.47 -7.23 -24.54
C ASN A 435 24.65 -6.09 -23.53
N VAL A 436 25.03 -4.93 -24.02
CA VAL A 436 25.11 -3.67 -23.28
C VAL A 436 24.08 -2.73 -23.90
N SER A 437 23.11 -2.28 -23.12
CA SER A 437 21.99 -1.46 -23.60
C SER A 437 21.62 -0.37 -22.60
N ASN A 438 20.75 0.55 -23.03
CA ASN A 438 20.14 1.58 -22.17
C ASN A 438 21.19 2.42 -21.40
N VAL A 439 22.23 2.89 -22.10
CA VAL A 439 23.21 3.79 -21.50
C VAL A 439 22.59 5.17 -21.33
N VAL A 440 22.48 5.62 -20.09
CA VAL A 440 21.91 6.91 -19.73
C VAL A 440 22.89 7.70 -18.87
N ILE A 441 23.07 8.97 -19.19
CA ILE A 441 23.63 9.95 -18.27
C ILE A 441 22.83 11.25 -18.37
N LYS A 442 22.35 11.77 -17.25
CA LYS A 442 21.57 13.01 -17.18
C LYS A 442 21.97 13.84 -15.96
N ASP A 443 21.68 15.14 -16.02
CA ASP A 443 21.73 15.99 -14.82
C ASP A 443 20.70 15.48 -13.81
N HIS A 444 21.11 15.30 -12.54
CA HIS A 444 20.24 14.80 -11.48
C HIS A 444 18.99 15.68 -11.27
N ALA A 445 19.11 16.99 -11.52
CA ALA A 445 18.00 17.92 -11.38
C ALA A 445 16.86 17.72 -12.42
N ASN A 446 17.09 16.92 -13.47
CA ASN A 446 16.10 16.67 -14.51
C ASN A 446 15.37 15.35 -14.26
N ASP A 447 14.05 15.45 -14.04
CA ASP A 447 13.15 14.31 -13.88
C ASP A 447 12.78 13.70 -15.24
N ASP A 448 13.12 12.44 -15.45
CA ASP A 448 12.78 11.67 -16.65
C ASP A 448 11.63 10.66 -16.43
N GLY A 449 10.94 10.76 -15.28
CA GLY A 449 9.86 9.85 -14.90
C GLY A 449 10.34 8.50 -14.34
N THR A 450 11.66 8.30 -14.21
CA THR A 450 12.22 7.11 -13.56
C THR A 450 12.21 7.29 -12.06
N ILE A 451 11.79 6.25 -11.33
CA ILE A 451 11.75 6.23 -9.87
C ILE A 451 12.99 5.51 -9.37
N VAL A 452 13.74 6.16 -8.48
CA VAL A 452 14.92 5.60 -7.82
C VAL A 452 14.52 5.03 -6.46
N SER A 453 14.45 3.71 -6.30
CA SER A 453 14.17 3.15 -4.99
C SER A 453 15.44 3.23 -4.13
N GLY A 454 15.37 3.98 -3.01
CA GLY A 454 16.50 4.18 -2.10
C GLY A 454 17.39 5.40 -2.37
N GLY A 455 17.06 6.25 -3.34
CA GLY A 455 17.71 7.54 -3.60
C GLY A 455 16.80 8.70 -3.19
N GLY A 456 16.65 8.90 -1.89
CA GLY A 456 15.59 9.71 -1.29
C GLY A 456 14.53 8.80 -0.70
N GLU A 457 14.32 8.88 0.61
CA GLU A 457 13.39 8.04 1.35
C GLU A 457 11.98 8.07 0.74
N GLU A 458 11.61 7.07 -0.05
CA GLU A 458 10.36 6.37 0.22
C GLU A 458 10.71 5.19 1.12
N GLY A 459 10.90 5.50 2.41
CA GLY A 459 10.61 4.52 3.45
C GLY A 459 9.20 3.98 3.22
N GLU A 460 8.89 2.79 3.75
CA GLU A 460 7.53 2.26 3.78
C GLU A 460 6.52 3.40 3.90
N LYS A 461 5.58 3.51 2.95
CA LYS A 461 4.55 4.54 2.96
C LYS A 461 4.05 4.66 4.40
N PRO A 462 4.19 5.82 5.07
CA PRO A 462 3.94 5.91 6.50
C PRO A 462 2.57 5.34 6.81
N VAL A 463 2.53 4.19 7.49
CA VAL A 463 1.25 3.57 7.85
C VAL A 463 0.78 4.23 9.14
N MET A 464 -0.53 4.42 9.26
CA MET A 464 -1.14 4.83 10.52
C MET A 464 -0.96 3.69 11.54
N ASP A 465 0.01 3.83 12.44
CA ASP A 465 0.31 2.91 13.53
C ASP A 465 0.18 3.54 14.93
N TRP A 466 0.02 4.87 15.02
CA TRP A 466 -0.10 5.59 16.30
C TRP A 466 -1.54 5.69 16.80
N ASN A 467 -1.78 5.29 18.04
CA ASN A 467 -3.10 5.39 18.64
C ASN A 467 -3.46 6.87 18.89
N TYR A 468 -4.34 7.44 18.06
CA TYR A 468 -4.82 8.82 18.21
C TYR A 468 -5.39 9.11 19.61
N GLU A 469 -6.05 8.11 20.23
CA GLU A 469 -6.63 8.21 21.57
C GLU A 469 -5.60 8.08 22.71
N SER A 470 -4.30 8.03 22.40
CA SER A 470 -3.23 8.01 23.39
C SER A 470 -3.29 9.24 24.30
N GLY A 471 -3.12 9.01 25.61
CA GLY A 471 -2.98 10.11 26.58
C GLY A 471 -1.72 10.96 26.37
N ALA A 472 -0.76 10.49 25.56
CA ALA A 472 0.42 11.26 25.17
C ALA A 472 0.13 12.28 24.04
N ASN A 473 -0.99 12.16 23.33
CA ASN A 473 -1.36 13.09 22.27
C ASN A 473 -1.75 14.45 22.85
N LEU A 474 -0.82 15.39 22.83
CA LEU A 474 -1.03 16.78 23.24
C LEU A 474 -2.10 17.49 22.40
N TRP A 475 -2.25 17.10 21.12
CA TRP A 475 -3.20 17.73 20.20
C TRP A 475 -4.66 17.34 20.50
N LYS A 476 -4.90 16.17 21.11
CA LYS A 476 -6.25 15.73 21.47
C LYS A 476 -6.97 16.76 22.35
N ALA A 477 -6.24 17.45 23.22
CA ALA A 477 -6.80 18.50 24.06
C ALA A 477 -7.34 19.70 23.26
N VAL A 478 -6.77 19.98 22.07
CA VAL A 478 -7.23 21.00 21.13
C VAL A 478 -8.53 20.54 20.45
N ASP A 479 -8.56 19.30 19.96
CA ASP A 479 -9.73 18.72 19.28
C ASP A 479 -10.94 18.60 20.22
N ASP A 480 -10.72 18.18 21.47
CA ASP A 480 -11.76 18.09 22.51
C ASP A 480 -12.16 19.46 23.09
N GLY A 481 -11.50 20.56 22.67
CA GLY A 481 -11.78 21.93 23.10
C GLY A 481 -11.36 22.26 24.54
N THR A 482 -10.52 21.42 25.16
CA THR A 482 -10.00 21.63 26.52
C THR A 482 -8.81 22.59 26.54
N VAL A 483 -8.05 22.66 25.44
CA VAL A 483 -7.07 23.69 25.14
C VAL A 483 -7.70 24.66 24.15
N ALA A 484 -7.65 25.96 24.46
CA ALA A 484 -8.21 26.98 23.58
C ALA A 484 -7.49 27.01 22.22
N SER A 485 -8.27 27.06 21.14
CA SER A 485 -7.77 27.29 19.79
C SER A 485 -8.61 28.28 19.01
N GLU A 486 -7.98 28.95 18.04
CA GLU A 486 -8.62 29.87 17.11
C GLU A 486 -8.18 29.57 15.68
N PHE A 487 -9.13 29.61 14.74
CA PHE A 487 -8.83 29.47 13.32
C PHE A 487 -8.59 30.83 12.70
N ALA A 488 -7.53 30.94 11.90
CA ALA A 488 -7.26 32.14 11.12
C ALA A 488 -6.85 31.77 9.69
N TYR A 489 -7.10 32.74 8.80
CA TYR A 489 -7.09 32.53 7.36
C TYR A 489 -6.43 33.71 6.66
N TRP A 490 -5.56 33.40 5.69
CA TRP A 490 -5.06 34.37 4.75
C TRP A 490 -4.94 33.74 3.36
N PHE A 491 -5.92 34.00 2.51
CA PHE A 491 -5.97 33.50 1.13
C PHE A 491 -5.79 34.67 0.18
N ALA A 492 -5.00 34.49 -0.86
CA ALA A 492 -4.71 35.53 -1.84
C ALA A 492 -4.65 34.98 -3.28
N ASP A 493 -4.87 35.88 -4.24
CA ASP A 493 -4.65 35.60 -5.66
C ASP A 493 -3.16 35.67 -6.06
N ASP A 494 -2.86 35.42 -7.34
CA ASP A 494 -1.49 35.52 -7.88
C ASP A 494 -0.82 36.90 -7.69
N SER A 495 -1.62 37.94 -7.44
CA SER A 495 -1.14 39.30 -7.16
C SER A 495 -0.95 39.56 -5.66
N TRP A 496 -1.06 38.54 -4.80
CA TRP A 496 -1.01 38.64 -3.34
C TRP A 496 -2.12 39.53 -2.76
N THR A 497 -3.22 39.69 -3.51
CA THR A 497 -4.40 40.40 -3.02
C THR A 497 -5.31 39.44 -2.28
N GLN A 498 -5.71 39.80 -1.06
CA GLN A 498 -6.55 38.94 -0.23
C GLN A 498 -7.90 38.64 -0.92
N ILE A 499 -8.25 37.36 -0.98
CA ILE A 499 -9.52 36.85 -1.51
C ILE A 499 -10.42 36.34 -0.38
N THR A 500 -11.54 35.73 -0.74
CA THR A 500 -12.45 35.13 0.24
C THR A 500 -11.82 33.89 0.85
N SER A 501 -11.82 33.79 2.18
CA SER A 501 -11.34 32.60 2.89
C SER A 501 -12.31 31.42 2.75
N PRO A 502 -11.81 30.16 2.79
CA PRO A 502 -12.67 29.00 2.92
C PRO A 502 -13.42 29.01 4.26
N VAL A 503 -14.53 28.29 4.32
CA VAL A 503 -15.16 27.93 5.60
C VAL A 503 -14.53 26.63 6.08
N CYS A 504 -14.05 26.59 7.33
CA CYS A 504 -13.64 25.35 7.98
C CYS A 504 -14.75 24.85 8.90
N THR A 505 -15.13 23.58 8.77
CA THR A 505 -15.92 22.87 9.79
C THR A 505 -15.00 21.95 10.59
N HIS A 506 -15.16 21.95 11.91
CA HIS A 506 -14.36 21.12 12.83
C HIS A 506 -15.29 20.27 13.69
N SER A 507 -15.05 18.96 13.71
CA SER A 507 -15.82 17.99 14.51
C SER A 507 -14.94 16.81 14.91
N GLY A 508 -14.71 16.65 16.21
CA GLY A 508 -13.83 15.61 16.72
C GLY A 508 -12.39 15.84 16.26
N ASP A 509 -11.79 14.84 15.63
CA ASP A 509 -10.42 14.89 15.11
C ASP A 509 -10.31 15.47 13.69
N THR A 510 -11.42 15.94 13.11
CA THR A 510 -11.55 16.21 11.67
C THR A 510 -11.86 17.67 11.38
N TYR A 511 -11.11 18.24 10.43
CA TYR A 511 -11.24 19.60 9.90
C TYR A 511 -11.50 19.51 8.40
N GLU A 512 -12.59 20.11 7.92
CA GLU A 512 -12.98 20.09 6.51
C GLU A 512 -13.03 21.50 5.93
N LEU A 513 -12.43 21.69 4.75
CA LEU A 513 -12.36 22.96 4.03
C LEU A 513 -12.75 22.75 2.56
N THR A 514 -13.36 23.77 1.95
CA THR A 514 -13.55 23.85 0.50
C THR A 514 -12.78 25.04 -0.05
N MET A 515 -11.83 24.80 -0.94
CA MET A 515 -10.94 25.85 -1.45
C MET A 515 -11.72 26.91 -2.24
N PRO A 516 -11.48 28.22 -1.97
CA PRO A 516 -12.20 29.30 -2.64
C PRO A 516 -11.72 29.48 -4.10
N ASP A 517 -12.56 30.11 -4.92
CA ASP A 517 -12.17 30.57 -6.25
C ASP A 517 -11.05 31.63 -6.17
N GLY A 518 -10.12 31.59 -7.13
CA GLY A 518 -9.13 32.64 -7.35
C GLY A 518 -7.90 32.59 -6.46
N ILE A 519 -7.66 31.48 -5.75
CA ILE A 519 -6.40 31.24 -5.02
C ILE A 519 -5.20 31.26 -5.98
N GLY A 520 -4.12 31.92 -5.57
CA GLY A 520 -2.89 32.01 -6.35
C GLY A 520 -2.07 30.71 -6.36
N GLY A 521 -1.17 30.60 -7.33
CA GLY A 521 -0.35 29.41 -7.58
C GLY A 521 0.89 29.23 -6.70
N SER A 522 1.24 30.22 -5.88
CA SER A 522 2.47 30.24 -5.09
C SER A 522 2.25 29.78 -3.66
N GLN A 523 3.29 29.19 -3.06
CA GLN A 523 3.34 28.90 -1.62
C GLN A 523 3.02 30.15 -0.80
N TRP A 524 2.30 29.97 0.30
CA TRP A 524 1.80 30.96 1.26
C TRP A 524 0.60 31.80 0.80
N GLN A 525 0.00 31.51 -0.35
CA GLN A 525 -1.21 32.20 -0.84
C GLN A 525 -2.53 31.55 -0.38
N GLY A 526 -2.50 30.45 0.38
CA GLY A 526 -3.68 29.71 0.83
C GLY A 526 -3.62 29.31 2.31
N GLN A 527 -3.34 30.25 3.19
CA GLN A 527 -3.03 29.95 4.59
C GLN A 527 -4.29 29.69 5.41
N PHE A 528 -4.40 28.49 5.94
CA PHE A 528 -5.27 28.14 7.06
C PHE A 528 -4.39 27.78 8.25
N HIS A 529 -4.64 28.36 9.42
CA HIS A 529 -3.90 27.97 10.61
C HIS A 529 -4.75 27.88 11.87
N ILE A 530 -4.32 26.97 12.74
CA ILE A 530 -4.91 26.68 14.04
C ILE A 530 -3.96 27.22 15.11
N ASP A 531 -4.35 28.29 15.76
CA ASP A 531 -3.61 28.90 16.87
C ASP A 531 -4.00 28.18 18.15
N THR A 532 -3.04 27.67 18.92
CA THR A 532 -3.33 26.90 20.14
C THR A 532 -2.68 27.53 21.37
N LYS A 533 -2.98 27.00 22.56
CA LYS A 533 -2.22 27.23 23.80
C LYS A 533 -1.29 26.09 24.19
N LEU A 534 -0.99 25.17 23.26
CA LEU A 534 0.03 24.16 23.47
C LEU A 534 1.41 24.82 23.53
N THR A 535 2.27 24.35 24.42
CA THR A 535 3.66 24.81 24.54
C THR A 535 4.63 23.74 24.05
N ALA A 536 5.85 24.13 23.68
CA ALA A 536 6.94 23.20 23.40
C ALA A 536 8.24 23.69 24.04
N SER A 537 9.05 22.76 24.57
CA SER A 537 10.37 23.10 25.11
C SER A 537 11.47 22.80 24.11
N ALA A 538 12.41 23.73 23.95
CA ALA A 538 13.59 23.53 23.12
C ALA A 538 14.57 22.48 23.67
N SER A 539 14.41 22.08 24.93
CA SER A 539 15.20 21.00 25.53
C SER A 539 14.68 19.60 25.16
N LYS A 540 13.53 19.52 24.48
CA LYS A 540 12.86 18.28 24.12
C LYS A 540 12.76 18.14 22.60
N ALA A 541 12.63 16.89 22.17
CA ALA A 541 12.21 16.56 20.81
C ALA A 541 10.73 16.18 20.82
N TYR A 542 10.08 16.22 19.65
CA TYR A 542 8.65 16.00 19.47
C TYR A 542 8.39 15.07 18.28
N ASN A 543 7.33 14.30 18.40
CA ASN A 543 6.82 13.44 17.35
C ASN A 543 5.51 14.06 16.83
N PHE A 544 5.38 14.20 15.51
CA PHE A 544 4.23 14.80 14.85
C PHE A 544 3.64 13.84 13.82
N TYR A 545 2.32 13.81 13.75
CA TYR A 545 1.60 13.05 12.75
C TYR A 545 0.32 13.79 12.33
N CYS A 546 -0.04 13.77 11.04
CA CYS A 546 -1.39 14.13 10.58
C CYS A 546 -1.77 13.40 9.29
N VAL A 547 -3.08 13.34 9.00
CA VAL A 547 -3.63 12.82 7.74
C VAL A 547 -4.30 13.95 6.98
N LEU A 548 -4.03 14.05 5.69
CA LEU A 548 -4.71 14.98 4.78
C LEU A 548 -5.25 14.21 3.56
N GLU A 549 -6.53 14.39 3.27
CA GLU A 549 -7.21 13.87 2.08
C GLU A 549 -7.75 15.06 1.27
N ALA A 550 -7.66 14.98 -0.06
CA ALA A 550 -8.22 15.99 -0.97
C ALA A 550 -8.92 15.31 -2.15
N ASP A 551 -9.99 15.89 -2.69
CA ASP A 551 -10.71 15.33 -3.85
C ASP A 551 -10.15 15.77 -5.22
N ASN A 552 -9.10 16.60 -5.22
CA ASN A 552 -8.32 17.01 -6.38
C ASN A 552 -6.83 16.98 -6.04
N ASP A 553 -5.98 16.83 -7.07
CA ASP A 553 -4.53 16.92 -6.92
C ASP A 553 -4.15 18.33 -6.45
N CYS A 554 -3.37 18.40 -5.37
CA CYS A 554 -2.76 19.63 -4.89
C CYS A 554 -1.26 19.59 -5.25
N ALA A 555 -0.79 20.57 -6.03
CA ALA A 555 0.62 20.63 -6.45
C ALA A 555 1.60 20.70 -5.26
N GLY A 556 1.14 21.13 -4.10
CA GLY A 556 1.90 21.06 -2.85
C GLY A 556 1.20 21.80 -1.72
N VAL A 557 0.89 21.09 -0.62
CA VAL A 557 0.38 21.68 0.63
C VAL A 557 1.55 21.87 1.59
N THR A 558 1.68 23.07 2.16
CA THR A 558 2.71 23.32 3.20
C THR A 558 2.15 22.99 4.57
N PHE A 559 2.88 22.18 5.32
CA PHE A 559 2.63 21.87 6.72
C PHE A 559 3.68 22.60 7.55
N LYS A 560 3.24 23.48 8.46
CA LYS A 560 4.17 24.15 9.37
C LYS A 560 3.65 24.19 10.80
N LEU A 561 4.39 23.56 11.71
CA LEU A 561 4.11 23.60 13.15
C LEU A 561 5.14 24.50 13.81
N THR A 562 4.71 25.68 14.28
CA THR A 562 5.63 26.75 14.71
C THR A 562 5.19 27.42 16.00
N ASP A 563 6.11 28.14 16.62
CA ASP A 563 5.80 29.05 17.71
C ASP A 563 4.89 30.22 17.28
N GLY A 564 4.36 30.97 18.25
CA GLY A 564 3.55 32.16 17.98
C GLY A 564 4.25 33.28 17.18
N GLY A 565 5.59 33.28 17.13
CA GLY A 565 6.41 34.20 16.34
C GLY A 565 6.71 33.74 14.90
N ASP A 566 6.23 32.57 14.49
CA ASP A 566 6.34 32.00 13.13
C ASP A 566 7.77 31.73 12.62
N SER A 567 8.77 31.80 13.50
CA SER A 567 10.20 31.66 13.15
C SER A 567 10.84 30.42 13.77
N ASN A 568 10.33 30.00 14.93
CA ASN A 568 10.85 28.88 15.68
C ASN A 568 9.93 27.67 15.50
N PHE A 569 10.16 26.89 14.44
CA PHE A 569 9.29 25.78 14.06
C PHE A 569 9.86 24.40 14.38
N LEU A 570 8.95 23.46 14.61
CA LEU A 570 9.19 22.01 14.70
C LEU A 570 9.18 21.37 13.30
N LEU A 571 8.33 21.86 12.41
CA LEU A 571 8.10 21.32 11.07
C LEU A 571 7.83 22.47 10.10
N GLU A 572 8.41 22.44 8.91
CA GLU A 572 8.05 23.28 7.76
C GLU A 572 8.38 22.52 6.47
N GLU A 573 7.38 21.93 5.83
CA GLU A 573 7.55 21.08 4.65
C GLU A 573 6.41 21.29 3.67
N ARG A 574 6.69 21.17 2.37
CA ARG A 574 5.68 21.25 1.31
C ARG A 574 5.60 19.93 0.58
N ILE A 575 4.42 19.30 0.60
CA ILE A 575 4.22 17.93 0.12
C ILE A 575 3.06 17.93 -0.90
N PRO A 576 3.23 17.34 -2.10
CA PRO A 576 2.13 17.17 -3.04
C PRO A 576 1.06 16.25 -2.47
N VAL A 577 -0.21 16.52 -2.78
CA VAL A 577 -1.35 15.69 -2.36
C VAL A 577 -2.02 15.16 -3.62
N LYS A 578 -2.29 13.86 -3.64
CA LYS A 578 -3.02 13.22 -4.73
C LYS A 578 -4.50 13.11 -4.42
N ALA A 579 -5.32 13.34 -5.44
CA ALA A 579 -6.77 13.25 -5.34
C ALA A 579 -7.20 11.87 -4.83
N ASP A 580 -8.11 11.85 -3.86
CA ASP A 580 -8.70 10.67 -3.24
C ASP A 580 -7.68 9.67 -2.63
N GLU A 581 -6.47 10.14 -2.33
CA GLU A 581 -5.43 9.38 -1.63
C GLU A 581 -5.06 10.07 -0.30
N PRO A 582 -5.14 9.38 0.85
CA PRO A 582 -4.70 9.95 2.12
C PRO A 582 -3.18 10.19 2.13
N LEU A 583 -2.78 11.45 2.26
CA LEU A 583 -1.40 11.81 2.60
C LEU A 583 -1.21 11.67 4.12
N ILE A 584 -0.19 10.92 4.52
CA ILE A 584 0.22 10.79 5.92
C ILE A 584 1.54 11.56 6.12
N VAL A 585 1.50 12.58 6.98
CA VAL A 585 2.69 13.35 7.37
C VAL A 585 3.12 12.88 8.75
N LYS A 586 4.09 11.97 8.81
CA LYS A 586 4.65 11.41 10.06
C LYS A 586 6.10 11.83 10.22
N ARG A 587 6.44 12.46 11.34
CA ARG A 587 7.80 12.92 11.65
C ARG A 587 8.13 12.61 13.10
N GLU A 588 9.34 12.14 13.35
CA GLU A 588 9.82 11.85 14.70
C GLU A 588 11.05 12.67 15.04
N GLY A 589 11.25 12.95 16.33
CA GLY A 589 12.46 13.63 16.81
C GLY A 589 12.59 15.09 16.40
N LEU A 590 11.48 15.77 16.09
CA LEU A 590 11.45 17.19 15.72
C LEU A 590 11.91 18.07 16.88
N THR A 591 12.80 19.03 16.62
CA THR A 591 13.28 20.00 17.61
C THR A 591 13.00 21.42 17.14
N LEU A 592 12.74 22.32 18.09
CA LEU A 592 12.52 23.74 17.79
C LEU A 592 13.77 24.35 17.14
N LYS A 593 13.61 24.86 15.91
CA LYS A 593 14.69 25.38 15.07
C LYS A 593 15.60 26.40 15.74
N ASP A 594 15.04 27.34 16.50
CA ASP A 594 15.81 28.43 17.12
C ASP A 594 16.36 28.05 18.51
N GLY A 595 16.04 26.85 19.02
CA GLY A 595 16.52 26.38 20.32
C GLY A 595 15.98 27.16 21.53
N ALA A 596 14.86 27.90 21.35
CA ALA A 596 14.12 28.58 22.42
C ALA A 596 12.77 27.90 22.67
N ASP A 597 12.26 27.94 23.90
CA ASP A 597 10.93 27.41 24.23
C ASP A 597 9.83 28.19 23.48
N ALA A 598 8.77 27.50 23.09
CA ALA A 598 7.58 28.07 22.49
C ALA A 598 6.43 28.14 23.51
N ASP A 599 6.02 29.36 23.87
CA ASP A 599 4.90 29.62 24.80
C ASP A 599 3.51 29.34 24.19
N GLN A 600 3.45 29.18 22.86
CA GLN A 600 2.27 28.75 22.13
C GLN A 600 2.68 28.14 20.78
N LEU A 601 1.98 27.11 20.33
CA LEU A 601 2.14 26.48 19.03
C LEU A 601 0.99 26.85 18.08
N ARG A 602 1.33 26.95 16.80
CA ARG A 602 0.44 27.20 15.67
C ARG A 602 0.70 26.19 14.58
N MET A 603 -0.35 25.56 14.07
CA MET A 603 -0.27 24.66 12.92
C MET A 603 -0.83 25.34 11.67
N PHE A 604 0.00 25.51 10.66
CA PHE A 604 -0.38 26.00 9.34
C PHE A 604 -0.56 24.85 8.35
N PHE A 605 -1.58 25.01 7.53
CA PHE A 605 -1.77 24.35 6.25
C PHE A 605 -1.87 25.43 5.18
N ASP A 606 -0.91 25.47 4.25
CA ASP A 606 -0.96 26.38 3.11
C ASP A 606 -1.30 25.65 1.82
N PHE A 607 -2.36 26.11 1.17
CA PHE A 607 -2.95 25.50 -0.02
C PHE A 607 -2.63 26.26 -1.32
N GLY A 608 -1.54 27.04 -1.35
CA GLY A 608 -1.12 27.75 -2.56
C GLY A 608 -0.95 26.82 -3.76
N GLY A 609 -1.68 27.11 -4.85
CA GLY A 609 -1.72 26.28 -6.06
C GLY A 609 -2.73 25.13 -6.05
N THR A 610 -3.55 24.99 -5.01
CA THR A 610 -4.64 24.00 -4.98
C THR A 610 -5.81 24.46 -5.87
N PRO A 611 -6.42 23.57 -6.68
CA PRO A 611 -7.58 23.92 -7.50
C PRO A 611 -8.76 24.48 -6.69
N ALA A 612 -9.49 25.43 -7.27
CA ALA A 612 -10.70 25.96 -6.67
C ALA A 612 -11.78 24.87 -6.52
N GLY A 613 -12.57 24.94 -5.44
CA GLY A 613 -13.60 23.95 -5.12
C GLY A 613 -13.08 22.63 -4.53
N THR A 614 -11.75 22.45 -4.43
CA THR A 614 -11.16 21.25 -3.81
C THR A 614 -11.66 21.10 -2.38
N HIS A 615 -12.23 19.94 -2.07
CA HIS A 615 -12.59 19.55 -0.72
C HIS A 615 -11.37 18.92 -0.04
N VAL A 616 -10.92 19.51 1.06
CA VAL A 616 -9.81 19.03 1.87
C VAL A 616 -10.33 18.59 3.22
N LYS A 617 -9.89 17.42 3.66
CA LYS A 617 -10.13 16.87 5.00
C LYS A 617 -8.78 16.66 5.68
N ILE A 618 -8.55 17.36 6.79
CA ILE A 618 -7.42 17.14 7.68
C ILE A 618 -7.93 16.36 8.89
N SER A 619 -7.24 15.31 9.29
CA SER A 619 -7.63 14.52 10.46
C SER A 619 -6.44 13.97 11.24
N LYS A 620 -6.72 13.48 12.45
CA LYS A 620 -5.76 12.77 13.31
C LYS A 620 -4.46 13.53 13.54
N ILE A 621 -4.55 14.84 13.77
CA ILE A 621 -3.37 15.59 14.19
C ILE A 621 -2.93 15.03 15.54
N TYR A 622 -1.67 14.62 15.61
CA TYR A 622 -1.06 14.00 16.77
C TYR A 622 0.28 14.67 17.04
N LEU A 623 0.47 15.10 18.27
CA LEU A 623 1.71 15.70 18.73
C LEU A 623 2.05 15.12 20.10
N GLU A 624 3.23 14.56 20.27
CA GLU A 624 3.73 14.13 21.58
C GLU A 624 5.18 14.56 21.78
N GLU A 625 5.62 14.61 23.04
CA GLU A 625 7.05 14.69 23.33
C GLU A 625 7.73 13.37 22.92
N ALA A 626 8.79 13.48 22.10
CA ALA A 626 9.54 12.31 21.67
C ALA A 626 10.33 11.73 22.85
N VAL A 627 10.05 10.47 23.16
CA VAL A 627 10.82 9.72 24.15
C VAL A 627 12.08 9.18 23.48
N VAL A 628 13.21 9.87 23.69
CA VAL A 628 14.54 9.38 23.30
C VAL A 628 15.10 8.50 24.42
N LEU A 629 15.43 7.25 24.09
CA LEU A 629 16.00 6.27 25.02
C LEU A 629 17.49 6.12 24.73
N ASN A 630 18.29 6.90 25.45
CA ASN A 630 19.73 6.79 25.42
C ASN A 630 20.19 5.80 26.50
N TYR A 631 20.97 4.79 26.11
CA TYR A 631 21.61 3.87 27.06
C TYR A 631 22.36 4.59 28.17
N ASP A 632 23.04 5.69 27.84
CA ASP A 632 23.88 6.41 28.79
C ASP A 632 23.15 7.38 29.72
N ASP A 633 21.83 7.49 29.60
CA ASP A 633 21.00 8.31 30.47
C ASP A 633 21.21 7.92 31.95
N ALA A 634 21.42 8.91 32.81
CA ALA A 634 21.63 8.69 34.24
C ALA A 634 20.38 8.10 34.94
N SER A 635 19.21 8.23 34.32
CA SER A 635 17.95 7.65 34.78
C SER A 635 17.72 6.21 34.32
N ASN A 636 18.60 5.65 33.46
CA ASN A 636 18.51 4.25 33.04
C ASN A 636 18.84 3.32 34.21
N LEU A 637 17.81 2.71 34.79
CA LEU A 637 17.91 1.77 35.92
C LEU A 637 18.70 0.51 35.53
N TRP A 638 18.70 0.14 34.25
CA TRP A 638 19.40 -1.05 33.77
C TRP A 638 20.93 -0.91 33.81
N LYS A 639 21.48 0.31 33.83
CA LYS A 639 22.94 0.50 33.98
C LYS A 639 23.49 -0.16 35.24
N GLY A 640 22.68 -0.20 36.31
CA GLY A 640 23.06 -0.91 37.53
C GLY A 640 23.17 -2.42 37.36
N VAL A 641 22.41 -3.01 36.43
CA VAL A 641 22.51 -4.43 36.07
C VAL A 641 23.80 -4.69 35.29
N ASP A 642 24.15 -3.79 34.39
CA ASP A 642 25.33 -3.91 33.52
C ASP A 642 26.65 -3.65 34.27
N ASP A 643 26.67 -2.70 35.21
CA ASP A 643 27.84 -2.41 36.06
C ASP A 643 27.96 -3.32 37.30
N GLY A 644 26.93 -4.13 37.57
CA GLY A 644 26.88 -5.10 38.66
C GLY A 644 26.48 -4.54 40.03
N SER A 645 26.08 -3.26 40.12
CA SER A 645 25.54 -2.67 41.35
C SER A 645 24.14 -3.17 41.70
N VAL A 646 23.38 -3.63 40.71
CA VAL A 646 22.14 -4.40 40.85
C VAL A 646 22.43 -5.84 40.48
N LYS A 647 22.10 -6.78 41.37
CA LYS A 647 22.37 -8.19 41.09
C LYS A 647 21.51 -8.68 39.94
N SER A 648 22.13 -9.47 39.08
CA SER A 648 21.45 -10.23 38.05
C SER A 648 22.02 -11.62 37.87
N THR A 649 21.19 -12.54 37.37
CA THR A 649 21.58 -13.90 37.01
C THR A 649 20.99 -14.28 35.66
N PHE A 650 21.74 -15.07 34.90
CA PHE A 650 21.23 -15.68 33.67
C PHE A 650 20.60 -17.03 33.96
N ALA A 651 19.50 -17.32 33.28
CA ALA A 651 18.87 -18.64 33.29
C ALA A 651 18.42 -19.02 31.88
N TYR A 652 18.34 -20.33 31.66
CA TYR A 652 18.22 -20.94 30.35
C TYR A 652 17.28 -22.13 30.43
N TRP A 653 16.45 -22.29 29.41
CA TRP A 653 15.73 -23.52 29.15
C TRP A 653 15.54 -23.71 27.65
N PHE A 654 16.46 -24.46 27.04
CA PHE A 654 16.41 -24.84 25.65
C PHE A 654 15.95 -26.30 25.54
N ALA A 655 15.00 -26.57 24.66
CA ALA A 655 14.39 -27.88 24.45
C ALA A 655 14.37 -28.26 22.97
N ASN A 656 14.33 -29.57 22.70
CA ASN A 656 14.12 -30.09 21.35
C ASN A 656 12.63 -30.03 20.94
N ASP A 657 12.30 -30.45 19.72
CA ASP A 657 10.92 -30.49 19.20
C ASP A 657 9.95 -31.31 20.06
N ALA A 658 10.46 -32.24 20.88
CA ALA A 658 9.68 -33.04 21.81
C ALA A 658 9.53 -32.39 23.19
N TRP A 659 9.86 -31.10 23.34
CA TRP A 659 9.83 -30.35 24.60
C TRP A 659 10.69 -30.96 25.71
N THR A 660 11.73 -31.70 25.31
CA THR A 660 12.72 -32.27 26.24
C THR A 660 13.91 -31.33 26.31
N GLU A 661 14.29 -30.94 27.52
CA GLU A 661 15.45 -30.08 27.79
C GLU A 661 16.72 -30.65 27.14
N LEU A 662 17.47 -29.79 26.46
CA LEU A 662 18.72 -30.17 25.82
C LEU A 662 19.78 -30.49 26.86
N ALA A 663 20.58 -31.53 26.58
CA ALA A 663 21.69 -31.93 27.45
C ALA A 663 22.77 -30.83 27.56
N ASN A 664 22.92 -30.01 26.52
CA ASN A 664 23.83 -28.88 26.49
C ASN A 664 23.04 -27.58 26.36
N GLN A 665 22.95 -26.83 27.46
CA GLN A 665 22.40 -25.48 27.47
C GLN A 665 23.46 -24.47 26.98
N PRO A 666 23.06 -23.36 26.33
CA PRO A 666 24.01 -22.32 25.96
C PRO A 666 24.55 -21.63 27.21
N VAL A 667 25.71 -20.99 27.07
CA VAL A 667 26.31 -20.16 28.13
C VAL A 667 26.39 -18.74 27.61
N ALA A 668 25.64 -17.82 28.22
CA ALA A 668 25.77 -16.42 27.93
C ALA A 668 26.95 -15.80 28.69
N THR A 669 27.61 -14.84 28.07
CA THR A 669 28.69 -14.05 28.66
C THR A 669 28.32 -12.58 28.63
N ARG A 670 28.69 -11.84 29.68
CA ARG A 670 28.45 -10.40 29.79
C ARG A 670 29.77 -9.65 29.62
N ASN A 671 29.77 -8.64 28.78
CA ASN A 671 30.87 -7.69 28.62
C ASN A 671 30.31 -6.27 28.58
N GLY A 672 30.33 -5.58 29.73
CA GLY A 672 29.70 -4.27 29.89
C GLY A 672 28.19 -4.33 29.64
N ASP A 673 27.74 -3.52 28.68
CA ASP A 673 26.34 -3.38 28.26
C ASP A 673 25.83 -4.50 27.34
N THR A 674 26.72 -5.44 26.98
CA THR A 674 26.44 -6.46 25.97
C THR A 674 26.45 -7.86 26.59
N VAL A 675 25.42 -8.64 26.29
CA VAL A 675 25.30 -10.06 26.60
C VAL A 675 25.36 -10.85 25.30
N GLU A 676 26.30 -11.81 25.22
CA GLU A 676 26.49 -12.67 24.05
C GLU A 676 26.19 -14.13 24.39
N LEU A 677 25.47 -14.83 23.50
CA LEU A 677 25.24 -16.27 23.59
C LEU A 677 25.27 -16.92 22.20
N THR A 678 25.56 -18.21 22.14
CA THR A 678 25.46 -19.02 20.93
C THR A 678 24.34 -20.03 21.08
N LEU A 679 23.38 -20.05 20.16
CA LEU A 679 22.22 -20.93 20.23
C LEU A 679 22.66 -22.41 20.09
N PRO A 680 22.17 -23.32 20.96
CA PRO A 680 22.62 -24.70 20.99
C PRO A 680 22.08 -25.51 19.81
N GLU A 681 22.83 -26.55 19.44
CA GLU A 681 22.38 -27.60 18.52
C GLU A 681 21.16 -28.36 19.08
N GLY A 682 20.22 -28.73 18.19
CA GLY A 682 19.06 -29.55 18.53
C GLY A 682 17.89 -28.83 19.20
N MET A 683 17.94 -27.50 19.31
CA MET A 683 16.79 -26.67 19.71
C MET A 683 15.61 -26.85 18.75
N GLY A 684 14.40 -26.94 19.29
CA GLY A 684 13.19 -27.11 18.51
C GLY A 684 12.70 -25.83 17.82
N GLY A 685 11.79 -26.01 16.85
CA GLY A 685 11.30 -24.93 15.98
C GLY A 685 10.14 -24.08 16.53
N SER A 686 9.56 -24.45 17.67
CA SER A 686 8.36 -23.79 18.23
C SER A 686 8.72 -22.70 19.24
N GLN A 687 7.84 -21.70 19.35
CA GLN A 687 7.92 -20.68 20.41
C GLN A 687 8.01 -21.34 21.79
N TRP A 688 8.81 -20.76 22.67
CA TRP A 688 9.17 -21.18 24.03
C TRP A 688 10.13 -22.37 24.15
N GLN A 689 10.70 -22.86 23.05
CA GLN A 689 11.70 -23.93 23.08
C GLN A 689 13.14 -23.41 23.19
N GLY A 690 13.39 -22.10 23.15
CA GLY A 690 14.73 -21.51 23.19
C GLY A 690 14.86 -20.39 24.21
N GLN A 691 14.54 -20.66 25.48
CA GLN A 691 14.38 -19.62 26.50
C GLN A 691 15.72 -19.19 27.10
N PHE A 692 16.00 -17.90 27.03
CA PHE A 692 17.07 -17.22 27.75
C PHE A 692 16.47 -16.05 28.52
N HIS A 693 16.84 -15.88 29.79
CA HIS A 693 16.39 -14.73 30.55
C HIS A 693 17.42 -14.17 31.51
N ILE A 694 17.31 -12.85 31.73
CA ILE A 694 18.10 -12.06 32.67
C ILE A 694 17.18 -11.73 33.85
N ASP A 695 17.44 -12.38 34.98
CA ASP A 695 16.74 -12.14 36.24
C ASP A 695 17.47 -11.05 37.01
N THR A 696 16.76 -10.02 37.46
CA THR A 696 17.35 -8.86 38.13
C THR A 696 16.67 -8.56 39.47
N GLU A 697 17.37 -7.88 40.36
CA GLU A 697 16.78 -7.28 41.58
C GLU A 697 16.17 -5.87 41.33
N LEU A 698 15.97 -5.47 40.06
CA LEU A 698 15.26 -4.22 39.75
C LEU A 698 13.80 -4.31 40.18
N THR A 699 13.23 -3.20 40.63
CA THR A 699 11.82 -3.13 41.04
C THR A 699 11.05 -2.17 40.15
N ALA A 700 9.75 -2.37 40.01
CA ALA A 700 8.87 -1.42 39.34
C ALA A 700 7.56 -1.22 40.11
N LYS A 701 7.03 0.00 40.06
CA LYS A 701 5.79 0.38 40.74
C LYS A 701 4.62 0.32 39.77
N ALA A 702 3.52 -0.31 40.18
CA ALA A 702 2.37 -0.48 39.30
C ALA A 702 1.64 0.82 38.97
N ASN A 703 1.77 1.84 39.82
CA ASN A 703 1.21 3.16 39.59
C ASN A 703 2.13 4.09 38.81
N LYS A 704 3.20 3.55 38.20
CA LYS A 704 4.17 4.28 37.40
C LYS A 704 4.24 3.68 35.99
N GLU A 705 4.58 4.54 35.05
CA GLU A 705 4.85 4.17 33.67
C GLU A 705 6.37 4.03 33.49
N TYR A 706 6.77 3.16 32.57
CA TYR A 706 8.17 2.88 32.28
C TYR A 706 8.41 2.87 30.77
N HIS A 707 9.59 3.35 30.37
CA HIS A 707 10.13 3.15 29.04
C HIS A 707 11.17 2.04 29.05
N PHE A 708 11.13 1.19 28.02
CA PHE A 708 12.06 0.10 27.83
C PHE A 708 12.61 0.08 26.40
N GLN A 709 13.90 -0.20 26.25
CA GLN A 709 14.53 -0.44 24.96
C GLN A 709 15.54 -1.58 25.07
N VAL A 710 15.68 -2.36 24.00
CA VAL A 710 16.79 -3.31 23.85
C VAL A 710 17.21 -3.43 22.40
N VAL A 711 18.51 -3.58 22.16
CA VAL A 711 19.08 -3.88 20.85
C VAL A 711 19.48 -5.34 20.80
N VAL A 712 19.08 -6.06 19.75
CA VAL A 712 19.45 -7.45 19.49
C VAL A 712 20.07 -7.56 18.11
N THR A 713 21.24 -8.18 18.00
CA THR A 713 21.90 -8.51 16.73
C THR A 713 22.17 -10.01 16.67
N ALA A 714 22.02 -10.62 15.51
CA ALA A 714 22.34 -12.03 15.28
C ALA A 714 23.16 -12.18 13.99
N ASP A 715 24.06 -13.16 13.92
CA ASP A 715 24.84 -13.45 12.69
C ASP A 715 24.10 -14.36 11.69
N ALA A 716 22.82 -14.64 11.94
CA ALA A 716 21.90 -15.32 11.05
C ALA A 716 20.46 -14.90 11.37
N ASP A 717 19.54 -15.10 10.42
CA ASP A 717 18.11 -14.81 10.61
C ASP A 717 17.51 -15.63 11.77
N CYS A 718 16.82 -14.93 12.67
CA CYS A 718 16.09 -15.49 13.80
C CYS A 718 14.60 -15.13 13.67
N PRO A 719 13.78 -15.99 13.04
CA PRO A 719 12.36 -15.71 12.86
C PRO A 719 11.58 -15.86 14.16
N GLY A 720 10.77 -14.87 14.49
CA GLY A 720 9.80 -14.90 15.58
C GLY A 720 10.41 -15.08 16.97
N VAL A 721 11.47 -14.33 17.26
CA VAL A 721 12.05 -14.21 18.60
C VAL A 721 11.05 -13.52 19.52
N THR A 722 10.75 -14.14 20.67
CA THR A 722 9.86 -13.50 21.65
C THR A 722 10.69 -12.62 22.57
N ILE A 723 10.32 -11.34 22.71
CA ILE A 723 10.87 -10.43 23.73
C ILE A 723 9.78 -10.18 24.77
N LYS A 724 10.09 -10.44 26.04
CA LYS A 724 9.15 -10.24 27.16
C LYS A 724 9.83 -9.59 28.35
N LEU A 725 9.29 -8.48 28.82
CA LEU A 725 9.73 -7.81 30.05
C LEU A 725 8.66 -7.98 31.12
N THR A 726 8.99 -8.69 32.20
CA THR A 726 8.01 -9.13 33.20
C THR A 726 8.53 -9.06 34.61
N ASP A 727 7.64 -9.16 35.59
CA ASP A 727 8.02 -9.45 36.97
C ASP A 727 8.50 -10.90 37.16
N SER A 728 9.02 -11.22 38.35
CA SER A 728 9.46 -12.58 38.68
C SER A 728 8.36 -13.66 38.64
N GLY A 729 7.08 -13.26 38.68
CA GLY A 729 5.91 -14.14 38.63
C GLY A 729 5.46 -14.49 37.20
N ASP A 730 6.03 -13.84 36.18
CA ASP A 730 5.80 -14.06 34.74
C ASP A 730 4.40 -13.67 34.21
N SER A 731 3.41 -13.50 35.08
CA SER A 731 2.05 -13.09 34.72
C SER A 731 1.85 -11.57 34.67
N ASN A 732 2.65 -10.82 35.42
CA ASN A 732 2.58 -9.37 35.51
C ASN A 732 3.68 -8.71 34.67
N PHE A 733 3.42 -8.54 33.38
CA PHE A 733 4.39 -8.07 32.40
C PHE A 733 4.09 -6.70 31.81
N PHE A 734 5.14 -6.05 31.28
CA PHE A 734 5.07 -4.81 30.50
C PHE A 734 4.82 -5.09 29.02
N CYS A 735 5.49 -6.12 28.47
CA CYS A 735 5.34 -6.53 27.09
C CYS A 735 5.59 -8.03 26.92
N GLU A 736 4.99 -8.60 25.88
CA GLU A 736 5.28 -9.92 25.31
C GLU A 736 4.97 -9.82 23.82
N GLY A 737 5.97 -9.98 22.97
CA GLY A 737 5.83 -9.80 21.52
C GLY A 737 6.78 -10.68 20.74
N ARG A 738 6.38 -11.09 19.53
CA ARG A 738 7.19 -11.86 18.59
C ARG A 738 7.78 -10.94 17.53
N HIS A 739 9.07 -11.09 17.26
CA HIS A 739 9.85 -10.19 16.43
C HIS A 739 10.83 -10.97 15.55
N ASP A 740 10.91 -10.63 14.26
CA ASP A 740 11.92 -11.19 13.37
C ASP A 740 13.22 -10.38 13.51
N ILE A 741 14.35 -11.07 13.67
CA ILE A 741 15.67 -10.45 13.73
C ILE A 741 16.45 -10.91 12.50
N LYS A 742 16.89 -9.95 11.68
CA LYS A 742 17.66 -10.20 10.46
C LYS A 742 19.14 -10.36 10.74
N ALA A 743 19.78 -11.21 9.94
CA ALA A 743 21.22 -11.45 10.01
C ALA A 743 22.00 -10.14 9.85
N ASP A 744 22.97 -9.93 10.73
CA ASP A 744 23.91 -8.80 10.76
C ASP A 744 23.28 -7.40 10.88
N GLU A 745 21.98 -7.32 11.18
CA GLU A 745 21.25 -6.07 11.37
C GLU A 745 20.86 -5.87 12.86
N PRO A 746 21.06 -4.67 13.43
CA PRO A 746 20.61 -4.36 14.77
C PRO A 746 19.08 -4.18 14.80
N TYR A 747 18.39 -5.11 15.45
CA TYR A 747 16.98 -4.98 15.78
C TYR A 747 16.81 -4.20 17.08
N THR A 748 16.08 -3.09 17.06
CA THR A 748 15.76 -2.30 18.27
C THR A 748 14.30 -2.47 18.64
N PHE A 749 14.05 -3.05 19.81
CA PHE A 749 12.71 -3.10 20.40
C PHE A 749 12.55 -1.96 21.39
N THR A 750 11.49 -1.17 21.23
CA THR A 750 11.17 -0.03 22.10
C THR A 750 9.74 -0.12 22.60
N LEU A 751 9.58 0.14 23.90
CA LEU A 751 8.31 0.21 24.60
C LEU A 751 8.27 1.53 25.38
N LYS A 752 7.22 2.33 25.20
CA LYS A 752 7.05 3.65 25.83
C LYS A 752 5.82 3.65 26.74
N ASN A 753 5.90 4.37 27.86
CA ASN A 753 4.79 4.54 28.81
C ASN A 753 4.09 3.24 29.25
N ALA A 754 4.84 2.15 29.39
CA ALA A 754 4.26 0.87 29.74
C ALA A 754 4.00 0.74 31.24
N THR A 755 2.89 0.09 31.57
CA THR A 755 2.51 -0.26 32.94
C THR A 755 2.51 -1.76 33.13
N LEU A 756 2.57 -2.18 34.38
CA LEU A 756 2.45 -3.59 34.77
C LEU A 756 1.01 -4.07 34.57
N LYS A 757 0.83 -5.11 33.74
CA LYS A 757 -0.48 -5.64 33.33
C LYS A 757 -1.45 -5.95 34.47
N GLU A 758 -0.98 -6.50 35.59
CA GLU A 758 -1.85 -6.89 36.72
C GLU A 758 -2.08 -5.73 37.71
N GLY A 759 -1.42 -4.59 37.54
CA GLY A 759 -1.58 -3.43 38.43
C GLY A 759 -0.99 -3.62 39.84
N THR A 760 -0.10 -4.59 40.03
CA THR A 760 0.64 -4.84 41.29
C THR A 760 2.13 -4.56 41.13
N ASP A 761 2.80 -4.04 42.17
CA ASP A 761 4.23 -3.74 42.14
C ASP A 761 5.08 -4.98 41.81
N ALA A 762 6.08 -4.83 40.95
CA ALA A 762 7.08 -5.85 40.67
C ALA A 762 8.24 -5.73 41.68
N SER A 763 8.47 -6.78 42.47
CA SER A 763 9.60 -6.86 43.41
C SER A 763 10.93 -7.26 42.75
N ALA A 764 10.88 -7.71 41.51
CA ALA A 764 12.00 -8.11 40.67
C ALA A 764 11.58 -8.02 39.20
N ILE A 765 12.48 -7.60 38.31
CA ILE A 765 12.28 -7.54 36.85
C ILE A 765 13.06 -8.64 36.17
N ARG A 766 12.43 -9.27 35.18
CA ARG A 766 12.98 -10.31 34.32
C ARG A 766 12.80 -9.93 32.85
N LEU A 767 13.89 -10.03 32.09
CA LEU A 767 13.86 -9.87 30.64
C LEU A 767 14.09 -11.22 29.96
N PHE A 768 13.08 -11.68 29.23
CA PHE A 768 13.07 -12.92 28.48
C PHE A 768 13.33 -12.69 27.00
N PHE A 769 14.07 -13.63 26.43
CA PHE A 769 14.20 -13.88 25.02
C PHE A 769 13.86 -15.36 24.75
N ASP A 770 13.02 -15.62 23.77
CA ASP A 770 12.80 -16.98 23.26
C ASP A 770 13.21 -17.06 21.79
N PHE A 771 14.15 -17.94 21.50
CA PHE A 771 14.75 -18.12 20.17
C PHE A 771 14.21 -19.34 19.41
N GLY A 772 13.10 -19.94 19.85
CA GLY A 772 12.48 -21.08 19.18
C GLY A 772 12.24 -20.81 17.68
N GLY A 773 12.75 -21.69 16.81
CA GLY A 773 12.72 -21.52 15.35
C GLY A 773 13.95 -20.85 14.74
N SER A 774 14.90 -20.35 15.56
CA SER A 774 16.16 -19.77 15.08
C SER A 774 17.18 -20.85 14.71
N THR A 775 18.06 -20.52 13.77
CA THR A 775 19.10 -21.44 13.29
C THR A 775 20.06 -21.84 14.43
N PRO A 776 20.40 -23.13 14.60
CA PRO A 776 21.41 -23.55 15.56
C PRO A 776 22.79 -22.95 15.26
N GLY A 777 23.57 -22.67 16.30
CA GLY A 777 24.91 -22.07 16.16
C GLY A 777 24.93 -20.56 15.93
N THR A 778 23.78 -19.92 15.74
CA THR A 778 23.67 -18.46 15.65
C THR A 778 24.23 -17.78 16.90
N LYS A 779 25.06 -16.77 16.70
CA LYS A 779 25.57 -15.90 17.76
C LYS A 779 24.67 -14.69 17.90
N VAL A 780 24.10 -14.56 19.08
CA VAL A 780 23.20 -13.46 19.43
C VAL A 780 23.91 -12.51 20.38
N LYS A 781 23.76 -11.21 20.16
CA LYS A 781 24.14 -10.16 21.10
C LYS A 781 22.91 -9.37 21.50
N ILE A 782 22.76 -9.17 22.81
CA ILE A 782 21.71 -8.36 23.41
C ILE A 782 22.42 -7.20 24.11
N SER A 783 22.12 -5.96 23.74
CA SER A 783 22.85 -4.79 24.23
C SER A 783 21.98 -3.55 24.37
N LYS A 784 22.57 -2.48 24.91
CA LYS A 784 21.97 -1.14 25.01
C LYS A 784 20.58 -1.15 25.65
N ILE A 785 20.43 -1.96 26.71
CA ILE A 785 19.16 -2.09 27.40
C ILE A 785 18.89 -0.80 28.19
N VAL A 786 17.72 -0.20 27.96
CA VAL A 786 17.21 0.93 28.73
C VAL A 786 15.99 0.45 29.48
N PHE A 787 15.95 0.70 30.78
CA PHE A 787 14.73 0.59 31.59
C PHE A 787 14.66 1.81 32.51
N LYS A 788 13.71 2.71 32.26
CA LYS A 788 13.58 3.97 33.00
C LYS A 788 12.12 4.27 33.34
N GLU A 789 11.88 4.89 34.49
CA GLU A 789 10.56 5.46 34.82
C GLU A 789 10.25 6.60 33.84
N ALA A 790 8.99 6.70 33.40
CA ALA A 790 8.54 7.62 32.36
C ALA A 790 8.53 9.10 32.76
#